data_AF-A0AA97JG15-F1
#
_entry.id   AF-A0AA97JG15-F1
#
_cell.length_a   1.000
_cell.length_b   1.000
_cell.length_c   1.000
_cell.angle_alpha   90.00
_cell.angle_beta   90.00
_cell.angle_gamma   90.00
#
_symmetry.space_group_name_H-M   'P 1'
#
loop_
_entity.id
_entity.type
_entity.pdbx_description
1 polymer ?
#
loop_
_entity_poly.entity_id
_entity_poly.type
_entity_poly.pdbx_seq_one_letter_code
_entity_poly.pdbx_strand_id
1 'polypeptide(L)'
;MATPGMSWQQHYYSGGSSTSSGKFTTTSSSSAASSQLGMEYNQDLHLKMSKKIAQLTKVIYALNTKNDEHEASIQALKDTHEEEIQQILAETREKILQYKSKVSEEMDLKRKIQVLEESLEDHKKMKHQALTEFEAYKDRVEDMQLCAEAQHVQRVVTMSREVEEIRKKFEERLRSFIQLQVQFEKDKRSALEELRAAHRLEIQELMKTHQSQNATLSKGQEKLEELHRRDVEDLNAKVEDLRLERKKLIEDYEGKLSKAQSFYEHELDTMKRSQLFTAESLKACKEKEVELRKEFQSQESILRKNLGKLKTELQMVQDEAGSLREKCQKLQVALNTAENNVQALQKQLEDVKEEEMSLLSKHKEVESELAAARERLQQQATDLVLKASHIGMLQATQMTQEVTIRDLESEKSRLREKLSQMEEERNLLQSKTQSLDERQRQQILALEKKVNEARETQKEYYEKELIKLQARLEGEAVQLNEAHSKTLEELAWKHHNALEAIHSNANKEKKKLQMELEQHFEKEKLHLEDEKNQLRQQLENLREELTAKLTSSNQEVCRLQDMGELDQERQQHEAMIVAMREEEKFKVDRMAHDLEIKWTENLRQECSKLREELRLQHEEDKKSAMTQLLQLKEREKNAARDSWQKKVEDLLDQISLLKQNLEMQLSQSQTSMQQLQAQFSQERQRLAQEIEELEEQHEQKSKSLKEAHILAFQTMEETKEQDQKELEQRLQQKHSEELQALKEAHKQAMEAFKLEMEQELQTLRFELEDEGKAMLASLRSELNHQHAAAIDQLRHNHQQELTAAKMELERNLELSRHQENEFVCRISDLQDERRHRDHHISELDKEILALHENISVLTKELEFKGKEVLRIRSESNQQIRLHEQDLNKKHERELDVMTADHIREKQSLLADFSKTQELLKEINSALQVSLEEMEEKYQNRESRPEDLQLIAELKDLIAERDQLIKKLIDDKKFYQLELVNRETNFNKVFNASPNVGVINPLVKQKKKNDKSANRFVSVPNLSALESIGVGNGHPNRLDPIPNSPIHDIEFNSSRPLPQPIPPKEPKTFLSPLQTEASPVASPDPQRQEWFARYFTF
;
A
#
# COMPACT_ATOMS: atom_id res chain seq x y z
N MET A 1 37.14 63.43 -13.14
CA MET A 1 36.78 64.60 -12.30
C MET A 1 37.47 64.46 -10.96
N ALA A 2 37.68 65.60 -10.27
CA ALA A 2 37.74 65.76 -8.81
C ALA A 2 38.77 64.97 -7.94
N THR A 3 39.34 65.71 -6.99
CA THR A 3 39.84 65.31 -5.65
C THR A 3 38.62 65.02 -4.71
N PRO A 4 38.70 64.83 -3.36
CA PRO A 4 39.82 64.98 -2.41
C PRO A 4 39.91 63.96 -1.22
N GLY A 5 40.94 64.13 -0.36
CA GLY A 5 40.72 64.46 1.06
C GLY A 5 40.82 63.39 2.17
N MET A 6 41.93 63.45 2.96
CA MET A 6 42.06 63.26 4.44
C MET A 6 41.60 61.92 5.08
N SER A 7 42.18 61.34 6.14
CA SER A 7 42.59 61.92 7.45
C SER A 7 43.26 60.90 8.41
N TRP A 8 44.25 61.33 9.24
CA TRP A 8 44.50 60.95 10.67
C TRP A 8 44.84 59.46 11.03
N GLN A 9 45.60 59.07 12.09
CA GLN A 9 46.44 59.74 13.11
C GLN A 9 47.40 58.71 13.81
N GLN A 10 48.56 59.17 14.35
CA GLN A 10 49.33 58.67 15.55
C GLN A 10 49.71 57.16 15.66
N HIS A 11 50.74 56.69 16.40
CA HIS A 11 51.97 57.18 17.09
C HIS A 11 52.89 55.93 17.29
N TYR A 12 54.12 55.89 17.82
CA TYR A 12 55.14 56.75 18.50
C TYR A 12 56.54 56.19 18.04
N TYR A 13 57.76 56.22 18.61
CA TYR A 13 58.62 56.87 19.64
C TYR A 13 60.09 56.42 19.28
N SER A 14 61.24 56.87 19.79
CA SER A 14 61.77 58.03 20.55
C SER A 14 63.34 57.98 20.40
N GLY A 15 64.16 59.03 20.53
CA GLY A 15 63.87 60.45 20.75
C GLY A 15 65.02 61.31 21.35
N GLY A 16 66.31 60.95 21.21
CA GLY A 16 67.43 61.72 21.81
C GLY A 16 68.75 61.71 20.99
N SER A 17 69.69 62.63 21.20
CA SER A 17 69.74 63.75 22.18
C SER A 17 70.73 64.84 21.68
N SER A 18 70.34 66.13 21.57
CA SER A 18 70.57 67.24 22.55
C SER A 18 72.00 67.85 22.55
N THR A 19 72.33 69.11 22.89
CA THR A 19 71.71 70.46 23.16
C THR A 19 72.89 71.41 23.54
N SER A 20 72.86 72.75 23.57
CA SER A 20 72.05 73.85 22.97
C SER A 20 72.67 75.22 23.43
N SER A 21 71.96 76.35 23.31
CA SER A 21 72.22 77.68 23.93
C SER A 21 73.38 78.53 23.37
N GLY A 22 73.29 79.86 23.25
CA GLY A 22 72.12 80.76 23.19
C GLY A 22 71.48 81.26 24.51
N LYS A 23 71.65 82.56 24.84
CA LYS A 23 70.94 83.39 25.86
C LYS A 23 71.05 84.89 25.46
N PHE A 24 69.99 85.73 25.46
CA PHE A 24 69.39 86.59 26.56
C PHE A 24 70.33 87.72 27.07
N THR A 25 69.96 88.96 27.45
CA THR A 25 68.69 89.75 27.65
C THR A 25 69.05 91.24 28.00
N THR A 26 68.28 92.35 27.95
CA THR A 26 67.05 92.88 27.27
C THR A 26 66.85 94.39 27.61
N THR A 27 65.82 95.06 27.05
CA THR A 27 65.04 96.23 27.62
C THR A 27 65.69 97.61 27.94
N SER A 28 65.34 98.61 27.12
CA SER A 28 64.90 100.02 27.41
C SER A 28 65.34 100.87 28.65
N SER A 29 65.94 102.05 28.34
CA SER A 29 65.71 103.45 28.84
C SER A 29 66.33 104.11 30.12
N SER A 30 67.08 105.22 29.88
CA SER A 30 67.21 106.57 30.57
C SER A 30 68.19 106.97 31.75
N SER A 31 69.09 107.94 31.47
CA SER A 31 69.54 109.21 32.19
C SER A 31 70.55 109.37 33.40
N ALA A 32 71.69 110.09 33.15
CA ALA A 32 72.31 111.33 33.79
C ALA A 32 73.26 111.47 35.07
N ALA A 33 74.51 111.99 34.86
CA ALA A 33 75.27 113.19 35.44
C ALA A 33 76.07 113.37 36.82
N SER A 34 77.22 114.12 36.78
CA SER A 34 77.99 114.98 37.80
C SER A 34 78.98 114.37 38.86
N SER A 35 79.88 115.03 39.69
CA SER A 35 80.82 116.24 39.76
C SER A 35 81.51 116.35 41.20
N GLN A 36 82.49 117.17 41.71
CA GLN A 36 83.65 118.08 41.33
C GLN A 36 84.36 118.73 42.61
N LEU A 37 85.73 118.97 42.73
CA LEU A 37 86.44 119.98 43.63
C LEU A 37 88.02 120.16 43.38
N GLY A 38 88.77 121.19 43.91
CA GLY A 38 90.25 121.43 43.61
C GLY A 38 91.06 122.61 44.32
N MET A 39 92.22 123.08 43.75
CA MET A 39 93.18 124.25 44.05
C MET A 39 94.66 123.94 44.54
N GLU A 40 95.74 124.79 44.56
CA GLU A 40 96.35 125.84 43.64
C GLU A 40 97.79 126.41 44.07
N TYR A 41 98.55 127.10 43.16
CA TYR A 41 99.65 128.16 43.25
C TYR A 41 101.16 127.97 43.65
N ASN A 42 102.13 128.32 42.74
CA ASN A 42 103.40 129.12 42.89
C ASN A 42 104.22 129.19 41.55
N GLN A 43 105.05 130.23 41.29
CA GLN A 43 105.19 130.84 39.93
C GLN A 43 106.54 130.76 39.13
N ASP A 44 107.62 131.46 39.51
CA ASP A 44 108.57 131.99 38.51
C ASP A 44 109.68 131.04 38.00
N LEU A 45 110.36 130.28 38.87
CA LEU A 45 111.42 129.34 38.44
C LEU A 45 110.85 128.25 37.49
N HIS A 46 109.56 127.96 37.64
CA HIS A 46 108.78 127.04 36.81
C HIS A 46 108.75 127.48 35.32
N LEU A 47 108.64 128.79 35.06
CA LEU A 47 108.31 129.34 33.74
C LEU A 47 109.38 129.07 32.66
N LYS A 48 110.66 129.04 33.07
CA LYS A 48 111.81 128.90 32.15
C LYS A 48 112.11 127.44 31.78
N MET A 49 111.93 126.50 32.70
CA MET A 49 112.01 125.07 32.37
C MET A 49 110.84 124.62 31.50
N SER A 50 109.60 124.97 31.85
CA SER A 50 108.41 124.51 31.12
C SER A 50 108.43 124.87 29.64
N LYS A 51 108.93 126.06 29.24
CA LYS A 51 109.06 126.43 27.81
C LYS A 51 110.10 125.57 27.08
N LYS A 52 111.24 125.25 27.72
CA LYS A 52 112.30 124.44 27.11
C LYS A 52 111.86 122.99 26.93
N ILE A 53 111.19 122.44 27.95
CA ILE A 53 110.55 121.11 27.92
C ILE A 53 109.50 121.08 26.81
N ALA A 54 108.55 122.01 26.78
CA ALA A 54 107.47 122.04 25.79
C ALA A 54 107.98 122.11 24.33
N GLN A 55 109.07 122.84 24.06
CA GLN A 55 109.68 122.84 22.72
C GLN A 55 110.30 121.48 22.36
N LEU A 56 111.02 120.83 23.27
CA LEU A 56 111.57 119.49 23.03
C LEU A 56 110.46 118.45 22.88
N THR A 57 109.47 118.43 23.77
CA THR A 57 108.31 117.54 23.69
C THR A 57 107.56 117.69 22.38
N LYS A 58 107.39 118.91 21.85
CA LYS A 58 106.70 119.13 20.57
C LYS A 58 107.49 118.62 19.35
N VAL A 59 108.83 118.68 19.38
CA VAL A 59 109.68 118.11 18.32
C VAL A 59 109.71 116.57 18.41
N ILE A 60 109.80 116.01 19.62
CA ILE A 60 109.73 114.56 19.85
C ILE A 60 108.38 114.01 19.39
N TYR A 61 107.27 114.65 19.76
CA TYR A 61 105.93 114.24 19.32
C TYR A 61 105.81 114.27 17.79
N ALA A 62 106.26 115.34 17.13
CA ALA A 62 106.22 115.44 15.68
C ALA A 62 107.11 114.40 14.95
N LEU A 63 108.22 113.98 15.56
CA LEU A 63 109.06 112.89 15.03
C LEU A 63 108.40 111.53 15.24
N ASN A 64 107.85 111.25 16.42
CA ASN A 64 107.13 110.00 16.69
C ASN A 64 105.91 109.87 15.78
N THR A 65 105.01 110.87 15.71
CA THR A 65 103.84 110.82 14.82
C THR A 65 104.24 110.57 13.37
N LYS A 66 105.36 111.14 12.90
CA LYS A 66 105.86 110.88 11.54
C LYS A 66 106.48 109.49 11.37
N ASN A 67 107.06 108.91 12.42
CA ASN A 67 107.50 107.51 12.40
C ASN A 67 106.29 106.57 12.40
N ASP A 68 105.28 106.85 13.22
CA ASP A 68 104.01 106.11 13.29
C ASP A 68 103.28 106.17 11.92
N GLU A 69 103.26 107.32 11.25
CA GLU A 69 102.78 107.50 9.87
C GLU A 69 103.58 106.66 8.85
N HIS A 70 104.90 106.57 9.00
CA HIS A 70 105.74 105.73 8.15
C HIS A 70 105.55 104.23 8.39
N GLU A 71 105.40 103.79 9.64
CA GLU A 71 105.10 102.39 9.98
C GLU A 71 103.70 101.99 9.49
N ALA A 72 102.69 102.85 9.64
CA ALA A 72 101.37 102.66 9.06
C ALA A 72 101.42 102.57 7.52
N SER A 73 102.22 103.41 6.87
CA SER A 73 102.42 103.38 5.40
C SER A 73 103.09 102.08 4.94
N ILE A 74 104.06 101.57 5.71
CA ILE A 74 104.73 100.28 5.42
C ILE A 74 103.78 99.11 5.63
N GLN A 75 102.91 99.15 6.65
CA GLN A 75 101.95 98.09 6.89
C GLN A 75 100.90 98.02 5.78
N ALA A 76 100.30 99.16 5.40
CA ALA A 76 99.34 99.22 4.31
C ALA A 76 99.90 98.65 2.98
N LEU A 77 101.19 98.87 2.69
CA LEU A 77 101.82 98.32 1.49
C LEU A 77 101.94 96.77 1.53
N LYS A 78 102.23 96.19 2.71
CA LYS A 78 102.23 94.72 2.88
C LYS A 78 100.83 94.17 2.66
N ASP A 79 99.83 94.79 3.28
CA ASP A 79 98.44 94.35 3.22
C ASP A 79 97.98 94.31 1.75
N THR A 80 98.30 95.33 0.94
CA THR A 80 97.99 95.33 -0.50
C THR A 80 98.71 94.24 -1.31
N HIS A 81 99.98 93.93 -1.02
CA HIS A 81 100.67 92.82 -1.69
C HIS A 81 100.10 91.45 -1.29
N GLU A 82 99.63 91.29 -0.05
CA GLU A 82 99.02 90.05 0.42
C GLU A 82 97.63 89.83 -0.20
N GLU A 83 96.87 90.90 -0.45
CA GLU A 83 95.64 90.88 -1.26
C GLU A 83 95.91 90.47 -2.72
N GLU A 84 96.91 91.05 -3.40
CA GLU A 84 97.28 90.69 -4.79
C GLU A 84 97.64 89.20 -4.92
N ILE A 85 98.41 88.66 -3.97
CA ILE A 85 98.77 87.24 -3.93
C ILE A 85 97.54 86.35 -3.78
N GLN A 86 96.57 86.73 -2.93
CA GLN A 86 95.33 85.98 -2.77
C GLN A 86 94.46 86.00 -4.04
N GLN A 87 94.40 87.12 -4.77
CA GLN A 87 93.66 87.20 -6.03
C GLN A 87 94.25 86.26 -7.10
N ILE A 88 95.58 86.26 -7.30
CA ILE A 88 96.24 85.38 -8.28
C ILE A 88 95.98 83.89 -7.97
N LEU A 89 95.97 83.53 -6.69
CA LEU A 89 95.63 82.18 -6.24
C LEU A 89 94.15 81.81 -6.50
N ALA A 90 93.22 82.77 -6.40
CA ALA A 90 91.81 82.56 -6.71
C ALA A 90 91.58 82.33 -8.22
N GLU A 91 92.10 83.22 -9.08
CA GLU A 91 91.97 83.11 -10.54
C GLU A 91 92.58 81.80 -11.09
N THR A 92 93.68 81.34 -10.50
CA THR A 92 94.34 80.08 -10.87
C THR A 92 93.47 78.87 -10.51
N ARG A 93 92.80 78.89 -9.35
CA ARG A 93 91.85 77.82 -8.94
C ARG A 93 90.63 77.77 -9.85
N GLU A 94 90.11 78.92 -10.27
CA GLU A 94 88.94 78.97 -11.15
C GLU A 94 89.22 78.35 -12.53
N LYS A 95 90.36 78.69 -13.16
CA LYS A 95 90.76 78.10 -14.45
C LYS A 95 90.88 76.57 -14.38
N ILE A 96 91.42 76.03 -13.27
CA ILE A 96 91.50 74.57 -13.04
C ILE A 96 90.10 73.93 -12.93
N LEU A 97 89.13 74.60 -12.30
CA LEU A 97 87.74 74.14 -12.24
C LEU A 97 87.07 74.15 -13.63
N GLN A 98 87.25 75.21 -14.42
CA GLN A 98 86.69 75.31 -15.76
C GLN A 98 87.22 74.21 -16.71
N TYR A 99 88.51 73.87 -16.65
CA TYR A 99 89.05 72.75 -17.44
C TYR A 99 88.54 71.39 -16.97
N LYS A 100 88.32 71.18 -15.67
CA LYS A 100 87.71 69.94 -15.16
C LYS A 100 86.27 69.76 -15.67
N SER A 101 85.46 70.81 -15.71
CA SER A 101 84.07 70.77 -16.23
C SER A 101 84.04 70.22 -17.67
N LYS A 102 84.86 70.80 -18.55
CA LYS A 102 84.92 70.42 -19.98
C LYS A 102 85.35 68.96 -20.20
N VAL A 103 86.24 68.44 -19.35
CA VAL A 103 86.64 67.03 -19.40
C VAL A 103 85.49 66.10 -18.98
N SER A 104 84.71 66.45 -17.95
CA SER A 104 83.49 65.69 -17.61
C SER A 104 82.46 65.71 -18.74
N GLU A 105 82.20 66.87 -19.36
CA GLU A 105 81.25 67.04 -20.47
C GLU A 105 81.61 66.14 -21.68
N GLU A 106 82.89 66.05 -22.05
CA GLU A 106 83.35 65.18 -23.14
C GLU A 106 83.18 63.68 -22.79
N MET A 107 83.42 63.30 -21.52
CA MET A 107 83.20 61.94 -21.05
C MET A 107 81.70 61.56 -21.01
N ASP A 108 80.81 62.50 -20.69
CA ASP A 108 79.36 62.30 -20.70
C ASP A 108 78.84 62.09 -22.13
N LEU A 109 79.32 62.87 -23.10
CA LEU A 109 78.96 62.73 -24.51
C LEU A 109 79.37 61.37 -25.09
N LYS A 110 80.57 60.88 -24.80
CA LYS A 110 81.03 59.56 -25.26
C LYS A 110 80.18 58.42 -24.69
N ARG A 111 79.85 58.48 -23.39
CA ARG A 111 78.92 57.53 -22.76
C ARG A 111 77.52 57.56 -23.40
N LYS A 112 77.04 58.73 -23.81
CA LYS A 112 75.73 58.88 -24.46
C LYS A 112 75.68 58.30 -25.89
N ILE A 113 76.78 58.36 -26.64
CA ILE A 113 76.85 57.76 -27.99
C ILE A 113 76.81 56.23 -27.88
N GLN A 114 77.64 55.64 -27.00
CA GLN A 114 77.71 54.20 -26.81
C GLN A 114 76.34 53.57 -26.47
N VAL A 115 75.59 54.18 -25.54
CA VAL A 115 74.24 53.72 -25.15
C VAL A 115 73.24 53.75 -26.32
N LEU A 116 73.38 54.69 -27.25
CA LEU A 116 72.52 54.75 -28.44
C LEU A 116 72.86 53.63 -29.43
N GLU A 117 74.14 53.35 -29.66
CA GLU A 117 74.59 52.26 -30.54
C GLU A 117 74.17 50.89 -30.01
N GLU A 118 74.32 50.65 -28.71
CA GLU A 118 73.83 49.46 -28.01
C GLU A 118 72.30 49.30 -28.18
N SER A 119 71.52 50.35 -27.93
CA SER A 119 70.05 50.32 -28.05
C SER A 119 69.55 50.03 -29.47
N LEU A 120 70.27 50.48 -30.50
CA LEU A 120 69.90 50.28 -31.90
C LEU A 120 70.20 48.85 -32.36
N GLU A 121 71.27 48.25 -31.86
CA GLU A 121 71.59 46.84 -32.15
C GLU A 121 70.61 45.89 -31.44
N ASP A 122 70.20 46.20 -30.21
CA ASP A 122 69.16 45.43 -29.52
C ASP A 122 67.79 45.54 -30.22
N HIS A 123 67.43 46.71 -30.76
CA HIS A 123 66.20 46.83 -31.58
C HIS A 123 66.25 45.97 -32.86
N LYS A 124 67.42 45.76 -33.48
CA LYS A 124 67.55 44.81 -34.61
C LYS A 124 67.33 43.37 -34.17
N LYS A 125 67.92 42.95 -33.04
CA LYS A 125 67.74 41.61 -32.47
C LYS A 125 66.27 41.35 -32.17
N MET A 126 65.61 42.28 -31.47
CA MET A 126 64.17 42.21 -31.14
C MET A 126 63.30 42.07 -32.40
N LYS A 127 63.59 42.83 -33.47
CA LYS A 127 62.87 42.69 -34.74
C LYS A 127 63.09 41.33 -35.40
N HIS A 128 64.30 40.79 -35.37
CA HIS A 128 64.58 39.47 -35.96
C HIS A 128 63.90 38.35 -35.16
N GLN A 129 64.01 38.39 -33.83
CA GLN A 129 63.35 37.48 -32.90
C GLN A 129 61.83 37.46 -33.12
N ALA A 130 61.18 38.62 -33.19
CA ALA A 130 59.74 38.72 -33.42
C ALA A 130 59.29 38.13 -34.77
N LEU A 131 60.13 38.15 -35.81
CA LEU A 131 59.83 37.50 -37.10
C LEU A 131 59.98 35.98 -37.00
N THR A 132 61.05 35.48 -36.40
CA THR A 132 61.26 34.04 -36.20
C THR A 132 60.20 33.44 -35.26
N GLU A 133 59.76 34.18 -34.25
CA GLU A 133 58.65 33.80 -33.36
C GLU A 133 57.31 33.75 -34.10
N PHE A 134 57.08 34.64 -35.08
CA PHE A 134 55.88 34.65 -35.91
C PHE A 134 55.85 33.48 -36.90
N GLU A 135 56.96 33.19 -37.57
CA GLU A 135 57.08 32.01 -38.44
C GLU A 135 56.88 30.72 -37.64
N ALA A 136 57.58 30.58 -36.50
CA ALA A 136 57.39 29.45 -35.59
C ALA A 136 55.96 29.40 -34.99
N TYR A 137 55.25 30.53 -34.85
CA TYR A 137 53.84 30.53 -34.45
C TYR A 137 52.93 30.02 -35.57
N LYS A 138 53.12 30.46 -36.81
CA LYS A 138 52.37 29.99 -37.98
C LYS A 138 52.49 28.48 -38.13
N ASP A 139 53.71 27.95 -38.09
CA ASP A 139 53.95 26.51 -38.29
C ASP A 139 53.33 25.68 -37.15
N ARG A 140 53.41 26.16 -35.90
CA ARG A 140 52.69 25.55 -34.75
C ARG A 140 51.16 25.56 -34.92
N VAL A 141 50.58 26.54 -35.61
CA VAL A 141 49.13 26.58 -35.90
C VAL A 141 48.76 25.57 -36.98
N GLU A 142 49.58 25.45 -38.03
CA GLU A 142 49.37 24.44 -39.09
C GLU A 142 49.53 23.01 -38.56
N ASP A 143 50.57 22.73 -37.76
CA ASP A 143 50.73 21.45 -37.06
C ASP A 143 49.59 21.16 -36.08
N MET A 144 49.13 22.17 -35.31
CA MET A 144 48.00 22.02 -34.39
C MET A 144 46.70 21.70 -35.14
N GLN A 145 46.47 22.31 -36.31
CA GLN A 145 45.30 22.03 -37.12
C GLN A 145 45.36 20.62 -37.73
N LEU A 146 46.50 20.22 -38.31
CA LEU A 146 46.70 18.85 -38.80
C LEU A 146 46.54 17.80 -37.67
N CYS A 147 47.05 18.09 -36.48
CA CYS A 147 46.83 17.23 -35.31
C CYS A 147 45.36 17.18 -34.88
N ALA A 148 44.63 18.30 -34.91
CA ALA A 148 43.21 18.33 -34.60
C ALA A 148 42.39 17.52 -35.62
N GLU A 149 42.65 17.71 -36.92
CA GLU A 149 42.00 16.97 -38.01
C GLU A 149 42.30 15.46 -37.91
N ALA A 150 43.55 15.08 -37.67
CA ALA A 150 43.94 13.68 -37.41
C ALA A 150 43.23 13.10 -36.16
N GLN A 151 43.11 13.86 -35.07
CA GLN A 151 42.34 13.45 -33.89
C GLN A 151 40.84 13.35 -34.16
N HIS A 152 40.27 14.17 -35.05
CA HIS A 152 38.87 14.04 -35.48
C HIS A 152 38.66 12.78 -36.33
N VAL A 153 39.51 12.53 -37.33
CA VAL A 153 39.47 11.29 -38.14
C VAL A 153 39.67 10.05 -37.25
N GLN A 154 40.66 10.06 -36.35
CA GLN A 154 40.90 8.95 -35.43
C GLN A 154 39.71 8.69 -34.50
N ARG A 155 39.05 9.73 -33.99
CA ARG A 155 37.81 9.58 -33.18
C ARG A 155 36.67 9.00 -34.00
N VAL A 156 36.45 9.46 -35.23
CA VAL A 156 35.42 8.90 -36.14
C VAL A 156 35.71 7.44 -36.49
N VAL A 157 36.96 7.07 -36.77
CA VAL A 157 37.36 5.67 -37.03
C VAL A 157 37.16 4.81 -35.79
N THR A 158 37.51 5.30 -34.61
CA THR A 158 37.33 4.58 -33.33
C THR A 158 35.85 4.36 -33.02
N MET A 159 35.02 5.40 -33.11
CA MET A 159 33.57 5.28 -32.94
C MET A 159 32.93 4.35 -33.99
N SER A 160 33.38 4.41 -35.25
CA SER A 160 32.88 3.52 -36.32
C SER A 160 33.20 2.05 -36.00
N ARG A 161 34.39 1.79 -35.46
CA ARG A 161 34.79 0.47 -34.98
C ARG A 161 33.96 0.03 -33.77
N GLU A 162 33.74 0.89 -32.79
CA GLU A 162 32.90 0.61 -31.62
C GLU A 162 31.47 0.26 -32.02
N VAL A 163 30.88 1.01 -32.97
CA VAL A 163 29.55 0.74 -33.54
C VAL A 163 29.51 -0.62 -34.25
N GLU A 164 30.51 -0.94 -35.08
CA GLU A 164 30.55 -2.24 -35.78
C GLU A 164 30.83 -3.40 -34.79
N GLU A 165 31.60 -3.18 -33.72
CA GLU A 165 31.76 -4.16 -32.64
C GLU A 165 30.48 -4.34 -31.81
N ILE A 166 29.70 -3.28 -31.55
CA ILE A 166 28.38 -3.36 -30.90
C ILE A 166 27.39 -4.11 -31.81
N ARG A 167 27.38 -3.79 -33.11
CA ARG A 167 26.59 -4.51 -34.12
C ARG A 167 26.96 -5.98 -34.17
N LYS A 168 28.25 -6.32 -34.21
CA LYS A 168 28.72 -7.72 -34.19
C LYS A 168 28.27 -8.44 -32.92
N LYS A 169 28.39 -7.79 -31.75
CA LYS A 169 27.88 -8.34 -30.46
C LYS A 169 26.35 -8.51 -30.48
N PHE A 170 25.60 -7.66 -31.19
CA PHE A 170 24.15 -7.81 -31.39
C PHE A 170 23.82 -8.95 -32.36
N GLU A 171 24.53 -9.07 -33.49
CA GLU A 171 24.36 -10.19 -34.43
C GLU A 171 24.75 -11.54 -33.81
N GLU A 172 25.79 -11.58 -32.97
CA GLU A 172 26.19 -12.76 -32.17
C GLU A 172 25.11 -13.11 -31.14
N ARG A 173 24.56 -12.12 -30.43
CA ARG A 173 23.39 -12.32 -29.54
C ARG A 173 22.18 -12.84 -30.30
N LEU A 174 21.86 -12.27 -31.46
CA LEU A 174 20.73 -12.70 -32.31
C LEU A 174 20.92 -14.13 -32.81
N ARG A 175 22.13 -14.51 -33.24
CA ARG A 175 22.47 -15.91 -33.58
C ARG A 175 22.32 -16.83 -32.38
N SER A 176 22.79 -16.42 -31.19
CA SER A 176 22.63 -17.22 -29.97
C SER A 176 21.15 -17.36 -29.56
N PHE A 177 20.32 -16.34 -29.77
CA PHE A 177 18.89 -16.38 -29.52
C PHE A 177 18.16 -17.30 -30.51
N ILE A 178 18.47 -17.22 -31.81
CA ILE A 178 17.94 -18.12 -32.83
C ILE A 178 18.37 -19.57 -32.54
N GLN A 179 19.63 -19.79 -32.16
CA GLN A 179 20.13 -21.13 -31.79
C GLN A 179 19.45 -21.67 -30.53
N LEU A 180 19.21 -20.81 -29.53
CA LEU A 180 18.46 -21.15 -28.32
C LEU A 180 16.98 -21.41 -28.62
N GLN A 181 16.35 -20.66 -29.54
CA GLN A 181 14.99 -20.93 -30.02
C GLN A 181 14.91 -22.28 -30.73
N VAL A 182 15.85 -22.58 -31.65
CA VAL A 182 15.92 -23.87 -32.33
C VAL A 182 16.15 -25.01 -31.34
N GLN A 183 16.96 -24.78 -30.29
CA GLN A 183 17.17 -25.73 -29.21
C GLN A 183 15.90 -25.92 -28.37
N PHE A 184 15.19 -24.86 -27.96
CA PHE A 184 13.89 -24.97 -27.29
C PHE A 184 12.83 -25.66 -28.16
N GLU A 185 12.80 -25.42 -29.47
CA GLU A 185 11.90 -26.15 -30.37
C GLU A 185 12.28 -27.62 -30.49
N LYS A 186 13.58 -27.95 -30.52
CA LYS A 186 14.08 -29.33 -30.53
C LYS A 186 13.74 -30.03 -29.22
N ASP A 187 13.97 -29.39 -28.07
CA ASP A 187 13.70 -29.96 -26.76
C ASP A 187 12.19 -30.10 -26.50
N LYS A 188 11.38 -29.15 -27.00
CA LYS A 188 9.92 -29.29 -27.05
C LYS A 188 9.47 -30.45 -27.95
N ARG A 189 10.14 -30.68 -29.09
CA ARG A 189 9.86 -31.85 -29.95
C ARG A 189 10.28 -33.14 -29.23
N SER A 190 11.46 -33.18 -28.61
CA SER A 190 11.95 -34.32 -27.81
C SER A 190 11.00 -34.66 -26.67
N ALA A 191 10.67 -33.68 -25.82
CA ALA A 191 9.71 -33.86 -24.72
C ALA A 191 8.31 -34.28 -25.21
N LEU A 192 7.84 -33.82 -26.37
CA LEU A 192 6.59 -34.30 -26.96
C LEU A 192 6.70 -35.71 -27.55
N GLU A 193 7.86 -36.10 -28.10
CA GLU A 193 8.10 -37.45 -28.64
C GLU A 193 8.35 -38.47 -27.53
N GLU A 194 9.00 -38.07 -26.45
CA GLU A 194 9.16 -38.77 -25.16
C GLU A 194 7.82 -38.91 -24.46
N LEU A 195 7.01 -37.85 -24.33
CA LEU A 195 5.65 -37.95 -23.78
C LEU A 195 4.75 -38.83 -24.65
N ARG A 196 4.87 -38.75 -25.98
CA ARG A 196 4.20 -39.70 -26.89
C ARG A 196 4.77 -41.12 -26.77
N ALA A 197 6.05 -41.31 -26.45
CA ALA A 197 6.65 -42.63 -26.24
C ALA A 197 6.18 -43.23 -24.91
N ALA A 198 6.22 -42.45 -23.82
CA ALA A 198 5.65 -42.78 -22.53
C ALA A 198 4.16 -43.13 -22.66
N HIS A 199 3.34 -42.26 -23.29
CA HIS A 199 1.92 -42.55 -23.51
C HIS A 199 1.68 -43.75 -24.46
N ARG A 200 2.57 -44.03 -25.42
CA ARG A 200 2.50 -45.27 -26.23
C ARG A 200 2.90 -46.51 -25.41
N LEU A 201 3.86 -46.41 -24.50
CA LEU A 201 4.25 -47.49 -23.59
C LEU A 201 3.16 -47.72 -22.54
N GLU A 202 2.56 -46.66 -22.01
CA GLU A 202 1.41 -46.69 -21.11
C GLU A 202 0.18 -47.25 -21.82
N ILE A 203 -0.13 -46.87 -23.07
CA ILE A 203 -1.17 -47.53 -23.87
C ILE A 203 -0.80 -49.00 -24.12
N GLN A 204 0.45 -49.35 -24.40
CA GLN A 204 0.86 -50.74 -24.56
C GLN A 204 0.79 -51.53 -23.26
N GLU A 205 1.06 -50.92 -22.11
CA GLU A 205 0.99 -51.52 -20.79
C GLU A 205 -0.46 -51.61 -20.28
N LEU A 206 -1.30 -50.63 -20.57
CA LEU A 206 -2.76 -50.69 -20.41
C LEU A 206 -3.37 -51.74 -21.33
N MET A 207 -2.94 -51.85 -22.60
CA MET A 207 -3.39 -52.92 -23.48
C MET A 207 -2.86 -54.29 -23.04
N LYS A 208 -1.64 -54.39 -22.51
CA LYS A 208 -1.05 -55.64 -22.01
C LYS A 208 -1.62 -56.07 -20.66
N THR A 209 -1.94 -55.13 -19.77
CA THR A 209 -2.65 -55.38 -18.51
C THR A 209 -4.12 -55.66 -18.78
N HIS A 210 -4.79 -54.95 -19.69
CA HIS A 210 -6.13 -55.31 -20.16
C HIS A 210 -6.15 -56.65 -20.91
N GLN A 211 -5.09 -57.02 -21.64
CA GLN A 211 -4.95 -58.37 -22.22
C GLN A 211 -4.66 -59.43 -21.16
N SER A 212 -3.90 -59.12 -20.10
CA SER A 212 -3.65 -60.08 -19.00
C SER A 212 -4.85 -60.19 -18.05
N GLN A 213 -5.60 -59.12 -17.85
CA GLN A 213 -6.90 -59.08 -17.19
C GLN A 213 -7.91 -59.83 -18.05
N ASN A 214 -8.05 -59.55 -19.35
CA ASN A 214 -8.90 -60.37 -20.22
C ASN A 214 -8.44 -61.82 -20.31
N ALA A 215 -7.14 -62.14 -20.21
CA ALA A 215 -6.67 -63.53 -20.17
C ALA A 215 -6.85 -64.21 -18.80
N THR A 216 -6.97 -63.47 -17.70
CA THR A 216 -7.25 -64.01 -16.35
C THR A 216 -8.73 -64.02 -16.03
N LEU A 217 -9.51 -63.08 -16.56
CA LEU A 217 -10.96 -63.09 -16.66
C LEU A 217 -11.41 -64.18 -17.63
N SER A 218 -10.81 -64.32 -18.82
CA SER A 218 -11.11 -65.42 -19.74
C SER A 218 -10.70 -66.77 -19.16
N LYS A 219 -9.57 -66.90 -18.46
CA LYS A 219 -9.26 -68.14 -17.70
C LYS A 219 -10.12 -68.31 -16.44
N GLY A 220 -10.71 -67.24 -15.92
CA GLY A 220 -11.66 -67.26 -14.80
C GLY A 220 -13.03 -67.71 -15.27
N GLN A 221 -13.48 -67.20 -16.40
CA GLN A 221 -14.67 -67.61 -17.15
C GLN A 221 -14.49 -69.04 -17.65
N GLU A 222 -13.41 -69.39 -18.34
CA GLU A 222 -13.10 -70.76 -18.77
C GLU A 222 -13.13 -71.73 -17.58
N LYS A 223 -12.58 -71.36 -16.41
CA LYS A 223 -12.67 -72.17 -15.18
C LYS A 223 -14.07 -72.21 -14.55
N LEU A 224 -14.82 -71.12 -14.60
CA LEU A 224 -16.17 -71.02 -14.04
C LEU A 224 -17.19 -71.71 -14.96
N GLU A 225 -17.01 -71.63 -16.26
CA GLU A 225 -17.66 -72.42 -17.30
C GLU A 225 -17.21 -73.88 -17.20
N GLU A 226 -15.96 -74.20 -16.83
CA GLU A 226 -15.55 -75.57 -16.50
C GLU A 226 -16.16 -76.09 -15.21
N LEU A 227 -16.42 -75.21 -14.23
CA LEU A 227 -17.09 -75.57 -12.98
C LEU A 227 -18.57 -75.79 -13.27
N HIS A 228 -19.26 -74.79 -13.81
CA HIS A 228 -20.66 -74.87 -14.26
C HIS A 228 -20.87 -76.00 -15.27
N ARG A 229 -19.92 -76.30 -16.15
CA ARG A 229 -20.00 -77.45 -17.07
C ARG A 229 -19.90 -78.76 -16.31
N ARG A 230 -19.02 -78.91 -15.31
CA ARG A 230 -19.02 -80.09 -14.44
C ARG A 230 -20.30 -80.17 -13.61
N ASP A 231 -20.75 -79.07 -13.01
CA ASP A 231 -22.00 -79.00 -12.25
C ASP A 231 -23.21 -79.37 -13.14
N VAL A 232 -23.22 -78.94 -14.41
CA VAL A 232 -24.25 -79.27 -15.41
C VAL A 232 -24.08 -80.69 -15.97
N GLU A 233 -22.86 -81.22 -16.11
CA GLU A 233 -22.59 -82.62 -16.46
C GLU A 233 -23.06 -83.56 -15.33
N ASP A 234 -22.77 -83.24 -14.07
CA ASP A 234 -23.21 -83.95 -12.86
C ASP A 234 -24.72 -83.82 -12.62
N LEU A 235 -25.30 -82.62 -12.80
CA LEU A 235 -26.75 -82.43 -12.75
C LEU A 235 -27.46 -83.15 -13.90
N ASN A 236 -26.90 -83.16 -15.12
CA ASN A 236 -27.46 -83.95 -16.21
C ASN A 236 -27.33 -85.45 -15.94
N ALA A 237 -26.22 -85.94 -15.38
CA ALA A 237 -26.07 -87.33 -14.95
C ALA A 237 -27.11 -87.69 -13.88
N LYS A 238 -27.33 -86.80 -12.90
CA LYS A 238 -28.36 -86.99 -11.86
C LYS A 238 -29.79 -86.90 -12.43
N VAL A 239 -30.01 -86.09 -13.47
CA VAL A 239 -31.28 -86.02 -14.21
C VAL A 239 -31.47 -87.25 -15.10
N GLU A 240 -30.43 -87.83 -15.70
CA GLU A 240 -30.52 -89.10 -16.42
C GLU A 240 -30.75 -90.29 -15.48
N ASP A 241 -30.09 -90.35 -14.32
CA ASP A 241 -30.42 -91.28 -13.25
C ASP A 241 -31.92 -91.19 -12.89
N LEU A 242 -32.42 -89.99 -12.63
CA LEU A 242 -33.83 -89.75 -12.30
C LEU A 242 -34.77 -90.01 -13.48
N ARG A 243 -34.34 -89.83 -14.73
CA ARG A 243 -35.08 -90.24 -15.94
C ARG A 243 -35.13 -91.75 -16.07
N LEU A 244 -34.06 -92.47 -15.76
CA LEU A 244 -34.00 -93.93 -15.76
C LEU A 244 -34.79 -94.55 -14.60
N GLU A 245 -34.74 -93.96 -13.41
CA GLU A 245 -35.61 -94.33 -12.28
C GLU A 245 -37.08 -94.05 -12.60
N ARG A 246 -37.41 -92.86 -13.12
CA ARG A 246 -38.76 -92.54 -13.59
C ARG A 246 -39.22 -93.47 -14.70
N LYS A 247 -38.35 -93.85 -15.65
CA LYS A 247 -38.67 -94.78 -16.74
C LYS A 247 -38.97 -96.18 -16.21
N LYS A 248 -38.12 -96.73 -15.33
CA LYS A 248 -38.38 -98.00 -14.64
C LYS A 248 -39.68 -97.96 -13.83
N LEU A 249 -39.94 -96.86 -13.13
CA LEU A 249 -41.16 -96.68 -12.33
C LEU A 249 -42.41 -96.56 -13.21
N ILE A 250 -42.31 -95.91 -14.37
CA ILE A 250 -43.35 -95.90 -15.41
C ILE A 250 -43.55 -97.32 -15.95
N GLU A 251 -42.51 -98.04 -16.35
CA GLU A 251 -42.58 -99.42 -16.84
C GLU A 251 -43.23 -100.37 -15.80
N ASP A 252 -42.90 -100.19 -14.51
CA ASP A 252 -43.53 -100.90 -13.40
C ASP A 252 -45.02 -100.55 -13.22
N TYR A 253 -45.40 -99.28 -13.40
CA TYR A 253 -46.80 -98.84 -13.28
C TYR A 253 -47.62 -99.16 -14.53
N GLU A 254 -47.05 -99.11 -15.73
CA GLU A 254 -47.63 -99.59 -16.99
C GLU A 254 -47.78 -101.11 -16.95
N GLY A 255 -46.80 -101.84 -16.41
CA GLY A 255 -46.89 -103.28 -16.17
C GLY A 255 -47.95 -103.67 -15.13
N LYS A 256 -48.27 -102.80 -14.16
CA LYS A 256 -49.41 -102.97 -13.23
C LYS A 256 -50.72 -102.56 -13.90
N LEU A 257 -50.74 -101.45 -14.64
CA LEU A 257 -51.91 -100.92 -15.33
C LEU A 257 -52.38 -101.87 -16.44
N SER A 258 -51.47 -102.44 -17.24
CA SER A 258 -51.77 -103.44 -18.26
C SER A 258 -52.33 -104.73 -17.66
N LYS A 259 -51.86 -105.15 -16.47
CA LYS A 259 -52.45 -106.28 -15.72
C LYS A 259 -53.85 -105.95 -15.19
N ALA A 260 -54.08 -104.72 -14.73
CA ALA A 260 -55.41 -104.26 -14.32
C ALA A 260 -56.35 -104.09 -15.52
N GLN A 261 -55.87 -103.55 -16.63
CA GLN A 261 -56.61 -103.40 -17.89
C GLN A 261 -57.00 -104.76 -18.46
N SER A 262 -56.08 -105.70 -18.58
CA SER A 262 -56.41 -107.06 -19.06
C SER A 262 -57.35 -107.81 -18.10
N PHE A 263 -57.30 -107.56 -16.80
CA PHE A 263 -58.32 -108.04 -15.85
C PHE A 263 -59.70 -107.39 -16.11
N TYR A 264 -59.77 -106.06 -16.21
CA TYR A 264 -61.02 -105.36 -16.50
C TYR A 264 -61.56 -105.65 -17.90
N GLU A 265 -60.70 -105.87 -18.91
CA GLU A 265 -61.10 -106.32 -20.24
C GLU A 265 -61.66 -107.75 -20.19
N HIS A 266 -61.08 -108.64 -19.37
CA HIS A 266 -61.61 -109.98 -19.17
C HIS A 266 -62.97 -109.97 -18.44
N GLU A 267 -63.14 -109.14 -17.41
CA GLU A 267 -64.42 -108.90 -16.76
C GLU A 267 -65.43 -108.24 -17.71
N LEU A 268 -65.03 -107.23 -18.48
CA LEU A 268 -65.89 -106.51 -19.41
C LEU A 268 -66.28 -107.40 -20.60
N ASP A 269 -65.41 -108.27 -21.10
CA ASP A 269 -65.76 -109.27 -22.12
C ASP A 269 -66.67 -110.37 -21.56
N THR A 270 -66.49 -110.76 -20.30
CA THR A 270 -67.40 -111.68 -19.61
C THR A 270 -68.77 -111.02 -19.40
N MET A 271 -68.79 -109.73 -19.05
CA MET A 271 -69.99 -108.90 -18.98
C MET A 271 -70.64 -108.75 -20.35
N LYS A 272 -69.89 -108.44 -21.42
CA LYS A 272 -70.37 -108.37 -22.81
C LYS A 272 -70.96 -109.70 -23.26
N ARG A 273 -70.35 -110.84 -22.93
CA ARG A 273 -70.89 -112.18 -23.23
C ARG A 273 -72.21 -112.41 -22.49
N SER A 274 -72.32 -112.00 -21.22
CA SER A 274 -73.59 -112.04 -20.48
C SER A 274 -74.64 -111.07 -21.05
N GLN A 275 -74.24 -109.87 -21.47
CA GLN A 275 -75.12 -108.87 -22.06
C GLN A 275 -75.62 -109.33 -23.44
N LEU A 276 -74.74 -109.87 -24.28
CA LEU A 276 -75.10 -110.52 -25.55
C LEU A 276 -76.09 -111.67 -25.32
N PHE A 277 -75.83 -112.56 -24.36
CA PHE A 277 -76.77 -113.62 -24.00
C PHE A 277 -78.13 -113.07 -23.55
N THR A 278 -78.17 -112.03 -22.71
CA THR A 278 -79.44 -111.37 -22.34
C THR A 278 -80.09 -110.64 -23.51
N ALA A 279 -79.32 -110.06 -24.44
CA ALA A 279 -79.81 -109.33 -25.60
C ALA A 279 -80.34 -110.27 -26.69
N GLU A 280 -79.74 -111.45 -26.87
CA GLU A 280 -80.25 -112.53 -27.70
C GLU A 280 -81.53 -113.11 -27.11
N SER A 281 -81.56 -113.35 -25.79
CA SER A 281 -82.78 -113.78 -25.07
C SER A 281 -83.91 -112.74 -25.19
N LEU A 282 -83.59 -111.45 -25.06
CA LEU A 282 -84.54 -110.34 -25.18
C LEU A 282 -84.92 -110.06 -26.65
N LYS A 283 -84.05 -110.36 -27.62
CA LYS A 283 -84.37 -110.37 -29.06
C LYS A 283 -85.33 -111.50 -29.41
N ALA A 284 -85.10 -112.71 -28.91
CA ALA A 284 -86.05 -113.82 -29.04
C ALA A 284 -87.38 -113.53 -28.33
N CYS A 285 -87.36 -112.77 -27.24
CA CYS A 285 -88.58 -112.26 -26.59
C CYS A 285 -89.30 -111.22 -27.46
N LYS A 286 -88.59 -110.27 -28.08
CA LYS A 286 -89.14 -109.30 -29.05
C LYS A 286 -89.64 -109.94 -30.35
N GLU A 287 -89.02 -111.02 -30.81
CA GLU A 287 -89.50 -111.77 -31.98
C GLU A 287 -90.84 -112.44 -31.66
N LYS A 288 -90.99 -113.05 -30.47
CA LYS A 288 -92.29 -113.52 -29.95
C LYS A 288 -93.29 -112.38 -29.72
N GLU A 289 -92.84 -111.20 -29.29
CA GLU A 289 -93.67 -109.99 -29.16
C GLU A 289 -94.19 -109.51 -30.53
N VAL A 290 -93.39 -109.66 -31.59
CA VAL A 290 -93.79 -109.35 -32.98
C VAL A 290 -94.74 -110.40 -33.55
N GLU A 291 -94.56 -111.68 -33.23
CA GLU A 291 -95.53 -112.74 -33.56
C GLU A 291 -96.86 -112.51 -32.85
N LEU A 292 -96.84 -112.26 -31.53
CA LEU A 292 -98.03 -111.90 -30.76
C LEU A 292 -98.68 -110.61 -31.29
N ARG A 293 -97.91 -109.59 -31.72
CA ARG A 293 -98.48 -108.41 -32.38
C ARG A 293 -99.19 -108.76 -33.69
N LYS A 294 -98.67 -109.66 -34.51
CA LYS A 294 -99.37 -110.11 -35.73
C LYS A 294 -100.66 -110.85 -35.39
N GLU A 295 -100.64 -111.69 -34.36
CA GLU A 295 -101.81 -112.40 -33.84
C GLU A 295 -102.89 -111.41 -33.35
N PHE A 296 -102.49 -110.43 -32.53
CA PHE A 296 -103.39 -109.37 -32.08
C PHE A 296 -103.88 -108.48 -33.22
N GLN A 297 -103.06 -108.18 -34.23
CA GLN A 297 -103.47 -107.36 -35.38
C GLN A 297 -104.43 -108.12 -36.31
N SER A 298 -104.33 -109.44 -36.39
CA SER A 298 -105.33 -110.33 -36.99
C SER A 298 -106.65 -110.29 -36.23
N GLN A 299 -106.61 -110.45 -34.90
CA GLN A 299 -107.79 -110.34 -34.03
C GLN A 299 -108.43 -108.94 -34.10
N GLU A 300 -107.63 -107.87 -34.14
CA GLU A 300 -108.10 -106.49 -34.27
C GLU A 300 -108.73 -106.22 -35.64
N SER A 301 -108.25 -106.87 -36.71
CA SER A 301 -108.88 -106.85 -38.04
C SER A 301 -110.27 -107.53 -38.03
N ILE A 302 -110.40 -108.66 -37.34
CA ILE A 302 -111.68 -109.36 -37.13
C ILE A 302 -112.63 -108.47 -36.29
N LEU A 303 -112.13 -107.85 -35.22
CA LEU A 303 -112.90 -106.91 -34.40
C LEU A 303 -113.35 -105.69 -35.20
N ARG A 304 -112.48 -105.08 -36.03
CA ARG A 304 -112.86 -103.97 -36.94
C ARG A 304 -113.96 -104.39 -37.92
N LYS A 305 -113.94 -105.61 -38.46
CA LYS A 305 -115.03 -106.14 -39.29
C LYS A 305 -116.36 -106.26 -38.54
N ASN A 306 -116.33 -106.65 -37.26
CA ASN A 306 -117.54 -106.72 -36.44
C ASN A 306 -118.02 -105.32 -36.01
N LEU A 307 -117.11 -104.40 -35.69
CA LEU A 307 -117.40 -103.00 -35.40
C LEU A 307 -118.03 -102.30 -36.63
N GLY A 308 -117.63 -102.68 -37.85
CA GLY A 308 -118.29 -102.25 -39.08
C GLY A 308 -119.78 -102.63 -39.16
N LYS A 309 -120.17 -103.81 -38.66
CA LYS A 309 -121.58 -104.26 -38.60
C LYS A 309 -122.39 -103.46 -37.57
N LEU A 310 -121.86 -103.27 -36.37
CA LEU A 310 -122.47 -102.39 -35.37
C LEU A 310 -122.60 -100.95 -35.87
N LYS A 311 -121.67 -100.48 -36.72
CA LYS A 311 -121.74 -99.13 -37.29
C LYS A 311 -122.85 -98.97 -38.33
N THR A 312 -123.19 -100.03 -39.08
CA THR A 312 -124.40 -100.03 -39.94
C THR A 312 -125.70 -100.11 -39.13
N GLU A 313 -125.71 -100.83 -38.00
CA GLU A 313 -126.86 -100.87 -37.09
C GLU A 313 -127.08 -99.49 -36.40
N LEU A 314 -125.99 -98.81 -36.01
CA LEU A 314 -126.06 -97.47 -35.41
C LEU A 314 -126.60 -96.41 -36.39
N GLN A 315 -126.29 -96.51 -37.69
CA GLN A 315 -126.81 -95.58 -38.70
C GLN A 315 -128.35 -95.62 -38.77
N MET A 316 -128.96 -96.81 -38.70
CA MET A 316 -130.42 -96.94 -38.71
C MET A 316 -131.07 -96.21 -37.52
N VAL A 317 -130.48 -96.33 -36.32
CA VAL A 317 -130.95 -95.60 -35.11
C VAL A 317 -130.75 -94.09 -35.25
N GLN A 318 -129.70 -93.66 -35.96
CA GLN A 318 -129.43 -92.25 -36.22
C GLN A 318 -130.43 -91.62 -37.21
N ASP A 319 -130.97 -92.39 -38.14
CA ASP A 319 -132.03 -91.96 -39.07
C ASP A 319 -133.38 -91.84 -38.34
N GLU A 320 -133.71 -92.77 -37.42
CA GLU A 320 -134.88 -92.63 -36.53
C GLU A 320 -134.81 -91.35 -35.68
N ALA A 321 -133.62 -91.02 -35.14
CA ALA A 321 -133.37 -89.80 -34.39
C ALA A 321 -133.48 -88.50 -35.24
N GLY A 322 -133.48 -88.61 -36.57
CA GLY A 322 -133.81 -87.51 -37.49
C GLY A 322 -135.28 -87.09 -37.35
N SER A 323 -136.20 -88.06 -37.32
CA SER A 323 -137.66 -87.83 -37.28
C SER A 323 -138.16 -87.07 -36.04
N LEU A 324 -137.40 -87.13 -34.93
CA LEU A 324 -137.72 -86.41 -33.70
C LEU A 324 -137.30 -84.93 -33.75
N ARG A 325 -136.31 -84.58 -34.58
CA ARG A 325 -135.74 -83.23 -34.66
C ARG A 325 -136.68 -82.25 -35.36
N GLU A 326 -137.41 -82.71 -36.36
CA GLU A 326 -138.40 -81.94 -37.11
C GLU A 326 -139.57 -81.44 -36.23
N LYS A 327 -139.88 -82.14 -35.14
CA LYS A 327 -140.90 -81.72 -34.16
C LYS A 327 -140.48 -80.50 -33.34
N CYS A 328 -139.18 -80.33 -33.06
CA CYS A 328 -138.68 -79.19 -32.28
C CYS A 328 -138.74 -77.87 -33.07
N GLN A 329 -138.61 -77.93 -34.39
CA GLN A 329 -138.53 -76.73 -35.24
C GLN A 329 -139.82 -75.90 -35.27
N LYS A 330 -140.96 -76.47 -34.84
CA LYS A 330 -142.25 -75.78 -34.72
C LYS A 330 -142.40 -74.91 -33.47
N LEU A 331 -141.52 -75.06 -32.46
CA LEU A 331 -141.56 -74.25 -31.23
C LEU A 331 -140.80 -72.93 -31.36
N GLN A 332 -139.81 -72.84 -32.26
CA GLN A 332 -138.98 -71.64 -32.46
C GLN A 332 -139.80 -70.40 -32.88
N VAL A 333 -140.91 -70.60 -33.61
CA VAL A 333 -141.75 -69.52 -34.15
C VAL A 333 -142.44 -68.69 -33.06
N ALA A 334 -142.66 -69.27 -31.87
CA ALA A 334 -143.34 -68.59 -30.77
C ALA A 334 -142.46 -67.56 -30.01
N LEU A 335 -141.13 -67.59 -30.20
CA LEU A 335 -140.20 -66.76 -29.43
C LEU A 335 -140.10 -65.32 -29.96
N ASN A 336 -140.11 -65.16 -31.29
CA ASN A 336 -139.91 -63.87 -31.97
C ASN A 336 -141.03 -62.83 -31.72
N THR A 337 -142.10 -63.17 -30.99
CA THR A 337 -143.17 -62.22 -30.62
C THR A 337 -142.86 -61.43 -29.34
N ALA A 338 -141.85 -61.84 -28.55
CA ALA A 338 -141.56 -61.25 -27.24
C ALA A 338 -140.61 -60.04 -27.26
N GLU A 339 -139.77 -59.90 -28.29
CA GLU A 339 -138.60 -58.99 -28.27
C GLU A 339 -138.96 -57.50 -28.49
N ASN A 340 -140.12 -57.20 -29.07
CA ASN A 340 -140.52 -55.85 -29.48
C ASN A 340 -140.81 -54.86 -28.34
N ASN A 341 -140.82 -55.29 -27.07
CA ASN A 341 -141.23 -54.46 -25.93
C ASN A 341 -140.07 -53.75 -25.17
N VAL A 342 -138.81 -53.96 -25.56
CA VAL A 342 -137.64 -53.50 -24.76
C VAL A 342 -137.04 -52.16 -25.22
N GLN A 343 -137.39 -51.67 -26.41
CA GLN A 343 -136.77 -50.46 -27.04
C GLN A 343 -137.14 -49.09 -26.41
N ALA A 344 -137.63 -49.04 -25.16
CA ALA A 344 -138.20 -47.83 -24.56
C ALA A 344 -137.28 -47.03 -23.61
N LEU A 345 -136.13 -47.58 -23.20
CA LEU A 345 -135.30 -47.03 -22.09
C LEU A 345 -133.95 -46.42 -22.53
N GLN A 346 -133.95 -45.66 -23.63
CA GLN A 346 -132.73 -45.32 -24.38
C GLN A 346 -132.49 -43.80 -24.53
N LYS A 347 -132.73 -42.98 -23.48
CA LYS A 347 -132.73 -41.50 -23.62
C LYS A 347 -132.46 -40.62 -22.35
N GLN A 348 -131.53 -40.98 -21.45
CA GLN A 348 -131.25 -40.20 -20.22
C GLN A 348 -129.78 -40.19 -19.72
N LEU A 349 -128.76 -40.28 -20.58
CA LEU A 349 -127.35 -40.48 -20.12
C LEU A 349 -126.29 -39.59 -20.80
N GLU A 350 -126.66 -38.42 -21.34
CA GLU A 350 -125.75 -37.61 -22.18
C GLU A 350 -125.20 -36.33 -21.54
N ASP A 351 -125.70 -35.90 -20.36
CA ASP A 351 -125.56 -34.50 -19.89
C ASP A 351 -124.39 -34.18 -18.92
N VAL A 352 -123.45 -35.11 -18.64
CA VAL A 352 -122.48 -34.96 -17.52
C VAL A 352 -121.00 -35.00 -17.97
N LYS A 353 -120.60 -34.13 -18.91
CA LYS A 353 -119.23 -34.15 -19.50
C LYS A 353 -118.46 -32.82 -19.59
N GLU A 354 -118.96 -31.71 -19.04
CA GLU A 354 -118.43 -30.36 -19.39
C GLU A 354 -117.72 -29.55 -18.28
N GLU A 355 -117.64 -29.99 -17.01
CA GLU A 355 -117.23 -29.08 -15.90
C GLU A 355 -115.75 -29.09 -15.43
N GLU A 356 -114.88 -30.00 -15.89
CA GLU A 356 -113.58 -30.27 -15.22
C GLU A 356 -112.45 -29.22 -15.46
N MET A 357 -112.60 -28.28 -16.40
CA MET A 357 -111.48 -27.60 -17.07
C MET A 357 -111.04 -26.20 -16.53
N SER A 358 -111.29 -25.84 -15.25
CA SER A 358 -111.31 -24.41 -14.85
C SER A 358 -110.39 -23.89 -13.72
N LEU A 359 -109.69 -24.71 -12.91
CA LEU A 359 -109.10 -24.24 -11.63
C LEU A 359 -107.57 -24.43 -11.44
N LEU A 360 -106.75 -23.72 -12.24
CA LEU A 360 -105.28 -23.78 -12.20
C LEU A 360 -104.61 -22.40 -11.90
N SER A 361 -104.94 -21.69 -10.81
CA SER A 361 -104.48 -20.28 -10.64
C SER A 361 -104.15 -19.72 -9.24
N LYS A 362 -104.08 -20.50 -8.14
CA LYS A 362 -103.98 -19.93 -6.77
C LYS A 362 -102.97 -20.64 -5.83
N HIS A 363 -101.66 -20.35 -5.95
CA HIS A 363 -100.65 -20.92 -5.03
C HIS A 363 -99.31 -20.14 -4.93
N LYS A 364 -99.30 -18.83 -4.59
CA LYS A 364 -98.04 -18.04 -4.67
C LYS A 364 -97.82 -16.83 -3.72
N GLU A 365 -98.46 -16.73 -2.54
CA GLU A 365 -98.55 -15.41 -1.87
C GLU A 365 -98.66 -15.39 -0.31
N VAL A 366 -97.90 -16.20 0.45
CA VAL A 366 -97.91 -16.15 1.94
C VAL A 366 -96.51 -16.22 2.59
N GLU A 367 -95.54 -15.47 2.07
CA GLU A 367 -94.22 -15.28 2.68
C GLU A 367 -94.25 -14.15 3.74
N SER A 368 -94.93 -14.35 4.89
CA SER A 368 -95.12 -13.27 5.89
C SER A 368 -94.98 -13.68 7.36
N GLU A 369 -93.74 -13.97 7.76
CA GLU A 369 -93.30 -13.99 9.17
C GLU A 369 -93.36 -12.57 9.79
N LEU A 370 -93.68 -12.41 11.09
CA LEU A 370 -93.17 -11.26 11.88
C LEU A 370 -93.36 -11.29 13.42
N ALA A 371 -94.33 -12.06 13.96
CA ALA A 371 -94.95 -11.71 15.24
C ALA A 371 -94.13 -11.93 16.56
N ALA A 372 -93.02 -12.66 16.53
CA ALA A 372 -92.50 -13.38 17.72
C ALA A 372 -91.48 -12.64 18.65
N ALA A 373 -91.28 -11.32 18.53
CA ALA A 373 -90.03 -10.69 18.99
C ALA A 373 -90.03 -9.91 20.34
N ARG A 374 -91.18 -9.63 20.98
CA ARG A 374 -91.30 -8.46 21.90
C ARG A 374 -90.96 -8.65 23.40
N GLU A 375 -90.75 -9.86 23.91
CA GLU A 375 -90.95 -10.15 25.35
C GLU A 375 -89.72 -9.97 26.30
N ARG A 376 -88.54 -9.54 25.80
CA ARG A 376 -87.25 -9.72 26.54
C ARG A 376 -86.73 -8.53 27.39
N LEU A 377 -87.47 -7.42 27.54
CA LEU A 377 -86.86 -6.11 27.83
C LEU A 377 -86.95 -5.55 29.28
N GLN A 378 -87.49 -6.28 30.27
CA GLN A 378 -87.91 -5.66 31.54
C GLN A 378 -86.93 -5.76 32.74
N GLN A 379 -85.83 -6.52 32.64
CA GLN A 379 -85.04 -6.93 33.84
C GLN A 379 -83.90 -6.00 34.30
N GLN A 380 -83.56 -4.91 33.58
CA GLN A 380 -82.25 -4.24 33.73
C GLN A 380 -82.18 -3.05 34.71
N ALA A 381 -83.27 -2.65 35.37
CA ALA A 381 -83.35 -1.34 36.02
C ALA A 381 -82.60 -1.15 37.36
N THR A 382 -82.30 -2.22 38.11
CA THR A 382 -81.84 -2.13 39.51
C THR A 382 -80.33 -1.92 39.69
N ASP A 383 -79.54 -2.11 38.63
CA ASP A 383 -78.09 -2.35 38.73
C ASP A 383 -77.21 -1.07 38.71
N LEU A 384 -77.82 0.11 38.74
CA LEU A 384 -77.14 1.39 38.50
C LEU A 384 -76.64 2.12 39.77
N VAL A 385 -77.34 1.99 40.90
CA VAL A 385 -77.12 2.87 42.07
C VAL A 385 -75.76 2.63 42.76
N LEU A 386 -75.31 1.37 42.84
CA LEU A 386 -74.06 1.02 43.53
C LEU A 386 -72.79 1.51 42.83
N LYS A 387 -72.85 1.84 41.54
CA LYS A 387 -71.68 2.16 40.72
C LYS A 387 -71.12 3.57 40.97
N ALA A 388 -71.93 4.48 41.51
CA ALA A 388 -71.53 5.88 41.74
C ALA A 388 -70.39 6.05 42.77
N SER A 389 -70.37 5.26 43.85
CA SER A 389 -69.40 5.44 44.94
C SER A 389 -67.96 5.06 44.58
N HIS A 390 -67.75 4.26 43.54
CA HIS A 390 -66.42 3.77 43.16
C HIS A 390 -65.63 4.82 42.33
N ILE A 391 -66.35 5.71 41.64
CA ILE A 391 -65.80 6.69 40.70
C ILE A 391 -64.90 7.71 41.42
N GLY A 392 -65.31 8.18 42.60
CA GLY A 392 -64.59 9.24 43.33
C GLY A 392 -63.18 8.88 43.79
N MET A 393 -62.89 7.60 44.07
CA MET A 393 -61.53 7.16 44.43
C MET A 393 -60.63 6.99 43.21
N LEU A 394 -61.18 6.45 42.11
CA LEU A 394 -60.44 6.25 40.85
C LEU A 394 -59.90 7.57 40.28
N GLN A 395 -60.69 8.63 40.38
CA GLN A 395 -60.36 9.95 39.83
C GLN A 395 -59.12 10.60 40.48
N ALA A 396 -58.85 10.30 41.76
CA ALA A 396 -57.65 10.79 42.44
C ALA A 396 -56.38 10.07 41.96
N THR A 397 -56.43 8.74 41.84
CA THR A 397 -55.31 7.93 41.30
C THR A 397 -55.03 8.23 39.83
N GLN A 398 -56.08 8.53 39.04
CA GLN A 398 -55.98 8.92 37.64
C GLN A 398 -55.12 10.18 37.48
N MET A 399 -55.39 11.25 38.24
CA MET A 399 -54.66 12.52 38.13
C MET A 399 -53.14 12.36 38.35
N THR A 400 -52.72 11.50 39.29
CA THR A 400 -51.30 11.19 39.52
C THR A 400 -50.67 10.37 38.39
N GLN A 401 -51.44 9.45 37.78
CA GLN A 401 -50.96 8.65 36.65
C GLN A 401 -50.87 9.48 35.37
N GLU A 402 -51.79 10.41 35.13
CA GLU A 402 -51.76 11.32 33.97
C GLU A 402 -50.52 12.21 33.92
N VAL A 403 -49.90 12.54 35.06
CA VAL A 403 -48.63 13.29 35.08
C VAL A 403 -47.48 12.40 34.63
N THR A 404 -47.32 11.21 35.21
CA THR A 404 -46.23 10.29 34.84
C THR A 404 -46.38 9.76 33.41
N ILE A 405 -47.61 9.63 32.90
CA ILE A 405 -47.89 9.33 31.50
C ILE A 405 -47.38 10.46 30.59
N ARG A 406 -47.67 11.74 30.90
CA ARG A 406 -47.20 12.87 30.09
C ARG A 406 -45.67 12.97 30.01
N ASP A 407 -44.98 12.73 31.12
CA ASP A 407 -43.51 12.76 31.14
C ASP A 407 -42.94 11.62 30.26
N LEU A 408 -43.46 10.40 30.41
CA LEU A 408 -43.09 9.25 29.58
C LEU A 408 -43.48 9.43 28.09
N GLU A 409 -44.57 10.13 27.80
CA GLU A 409 -44.97 10.47 26.43
C GLU A 409 -44.01 11.47 25.79
N SER A 410 -43.48 12.43 26.56
CA SER A 410 -42.47 13.39 26.06
C SER A 410 -41.12 12.72 25.77
N GLU A 411 -40.70 11.75 26.59
CA GLU A 411 -39.47 11.00 26.33
C GLU A 411 -39.66 10.01 25.16
N LYS A 412 -40.85 9.39 25.07
CA LYS A 412 -41.27 8.58 23.92
C LYS A 412 -41.36 9.38 22.62
N SER A 413 -41.76 10.66 22.63
CA SER A 413 -41.71 11.50 21.43
C SER A 413 -40.26 11.82 21.04
N ARG A 414 -39.39 12.17 21.99
CA ARG A 414 -37.96 12.43 21.69
C ARG A 414 -37.22 11.20 21.17
N LEU A 415 -37.55 10.00 21.67
CA LEU A 415 -37.01 8.73 21.15
C LEU A 415 -37.56 8.39 19.75
N ARG A 416 -38.83 8.67 19.47
CA ARG A 416 -39.41 8.54 18.11
C ARG A 416 -38.76 9.49 17.10
N GLU A 417 -38.52 10.73 17.50
CA GLU A 417 -37.90 11.75 16.65
C GLU A 417 -36.45 11.35 16.29
N LYS A 418 -35.69 10.83 17.27
CA LYS A 418 -34.36 10.27 17.02
C LYS A 418 -34.40 8.98 16.19
N LEU A 419 -35.43 8.14 16.33
CA LEU A 419 -35.63 7.00 15.44
C LEU A 419 -35.91 7.45 14.00
N SER A 420 -36.77 8.47 13.79
CA SER A 420 -37.02 9.04 12.45
C SER A 420 -35.72 9.48 11.77
N GLN A 421 -34.86 10.21 12.48
CA GLN A 421 -33.56 10.64 11.97
C GLN A 421 -32.66 9.45 11.59
N MET A 422 -32.58 8.41 12.43
CA MET A 422 -31.81 7.20 12.11
C MET A 422 -32.42 6.40 10.94
N GLU A 423 -33.75 6.40 10.78
CA GLU A 423 -34.43 5.78 9.65
C GLU A 423 -34.25 6.59 8.36
N GLU A 424 -34.25 7.93 8.42
CA GLU A 424 -33.95 8.82 7.31
C GLU A 424 -32.51 8.65 6.84
N GLU A 425 -31.54 8.60 7.76
CA GLU A 425 -30.13 8.28 7.43
C GLU A 425 -29.98 6.87 6.83
N ARG A 426 -30.64 5.86 7.41
CA ARG A 426 -30.67 4.49 6.87
C ARG A 426 -31.24 4.47 5.45
N ASN A 427 -32.37 5.14 5.23
CA ASN A 427 -33.05 5.19 3.93
C ASN A 427 -32.20 5.96 2.90
N LEU A 428 -31.50 7.03 3.31
CA LEU A 428 -30.57 7.78 2.46
C LEU A 428 -29.38 6.90 2.06
N LEU A 429 -28.75 6.20 3.01
CA LEU A 429 -27.67 5.24 2.73
C LEU A 429 -28.16 4.08 1.85
N GLN A 430 -29.34 3.54 2.12
CA GLN A 430 -29.96 2.47 1.32
C GLN A 430 -30.22 2.92 -0.12
N SER A 431 -30.75 4.13 -0.35
CA SER A 431 -30.93 4.69 -1.69
C SER A 431 -29.61 4.91 -2.42
N LYS A 432 -28.55 5.29 -1.68
CA LYS A 432 -27.20 5.47 -2.22
C LYS A 432 -26.58 4.13 -2.64
N THR A 433 -26.70 3.09 -1.82
CA THR A 433 -26.30 1.72 -2.17
C THR A 433 -27.08 1.22 -3.38
N GLN A 434 -28.41 1.35 -3.38
CA GLN A 434 -29.26 0.98 -4.53
C GLN A 434 -28.86 1.73 -5.82
N SER A 435 -28.48 3.01 -5.74
CA SER A 435 -28.00 3.77 -6.90
C SER A 435 -26.63 3.30 -7.43
N LEU A 436 -25.79 2.74 -6.56
CA LEU A 436 -24.50 2.14 -6.93
C LEU A 436 -24.71 0.73 -7.51
N ASP A 437 -25.55 -0.09 -6.87
CA ASP A 437 -25.93 -1.42 -7.34
C ASP A 437 -26.59 -1.34 -8.74
N GLU A 438 -27.51 -0.38 -8.94
CA GLU A 438 -28.16 -0.16 -10.22
C GLU A 438 -27.17 0.34 -11.29
N ARG A 439 -26.23 1.23 -10.92
CA ARG A 439 -25.15 1.64 -11.84
C ARG A 439 -24.23 0.46 -12.20
N GLN A 440 -23.92 -0.41 -11.25
CA GLN A 440 -23.14 -1.63 -11.49
C GLN A 440 -23.91 -2.62 -12.37
N ARG A 441 -25.21 -2.83 -12.13
CA ARG A 441 -26.09 -3.66 -12.97
C ARG A 441 -26.16 -3.13 -14.40
N GLN A 442 -26.34 -1.82 -14.60
CA GLN A 442 -26.33 -1.20 -15.93
C GLN A 442 -24.96 -1.36 -16.62
N GLN A 443 -23.86 -1.30 -15.87
CA GLN A 443 -22.52 -1.52 -16.41
C GLN A 443 -22.26 -3.01 -16.75
N ILE A 444 -22.79 -3.95 -15.95
CA ILE A 444 -22.77 -5.39 -16.23
C ILE A 444 -23.61 -5.69 -17.48
N LEU A 445 -24.86 -5.24 -17.53
CA LEU A 445 -25.76 -5.39 -18.69
C LEU A 445 -25.14 -4.79 -19.98
N ALA A 446 -24.42 -3.68 -19.88
CA ALA A 446 -23.71 -3.09 -21.03
C ALA A 446 -22.48 -3.90 -21.46
N LEU A 447 -21.84 -4.66 -20.56
CA LEU A 447 -20.77 -5.60 -20.89
C LEU A 447 -21.33 -6.92 -21.44
N GLU A 448 -22.38 -7.47 -20.82
CA GLU A 448 -23.10 -8.65 -21.30
C GLU A 448 -23.67 -8.42 -22.71
N LYS A 449 -24.26 -7.25 -22.98
CA LYS A 449 -24.72 -6.88 -24.32
C LYS A 449 -23.57 -6.89 -25.33
N LYS A 450 -22.40 -6.33 -25.00
CA LYS A 450 -21.21 -6.37 -25.88
C LYS A 450 -20.62 -7.77 -26.05
N VAL A 451 -20.65 -8.60 -25.01
CA VAL A 451 -20.23 -10.01 -25.09
C VAL A 451 -21.20 -10.82 -25.95
N ASN A 452 -22.49 -10.53 -25.88
CA ASN A 452 -23.51 -11.15 -26.73
C ASN A 452 -23.42 -10.66 -28.19
N GLU A 453 -23.22 -9.36 -28.44
CA GLU A 453 -22.91 -8.82 -29.77
C GLU A 453 -21.64 -9.45 -30.39
N ALA A 454 -20.60 -9.67 -29.58
CA ALA A 454 -19.39 -10.38 -30.00
C ALA A 454 -19.65 -11.89 -30.28
N ARG A 455 -20.50 -12.54 -29.49
CA ARG A 455 -20.91 -13.94 -29.71
C ARG A 455 -21.81 -14.09 -30.94
N GLU A 456 -22.73 -13.16 -31.18
CA GLU A 456 -23.61 -13.15 -32.34
C GLU A 456 -22.81 -12.90 -33.62
N THR A 457 -21.91 -11.92 -33.64
CA THR A 457 -21.01 -11.70 -34.80
C THR A 457 -20.06 -12.88 -35.04
N GLN A 458 -19.60 -13.57 -34.00
CA GLN A 458 -18.83 -14.82 -34.14
C GLN A 458 -19.70 -15.99 -34.63
N LYS A 459 -20.96 -16.11 -34.16
CA LYS A 459 -21.93 -17.10 -34.61
C LYS A 459 -22.30 -16.89 -36.08
N GLU A 460 -22.59 -15.65 -36.48
CA GLU A 460 -22.78 -15.26 -37.87
C GLU A 460 -21.57 -15.62 -38.75
N TYR A 461 -20.35 -15.46 -38.25
CA TYR A 461 -19.14 -15.86 -38.98
C TYR A 461 -19.10 -17.37 -39.21
N TYR A 462 -19.34 -18.18 -38.17
CA TYR A 462 -19.40 -19.64 -38.31
C TYR A 462 -20.59 -20.11 -39.16
N GLU A 463 -21.75 -19.45 -39.09
CA GLU A 463 -22.89 -19.73 -39.96
C GLU A 463 -22.57 -19.40 -41.43
N LYS A 464 -21.86 -18.30 -41.70
CA LYS A 464 -21.38 -17.97 -43.05
C LYS A 464 -20.33 -18.95 -43.57
N GLU A 465 -19.46 -19.49 -42.72
CA GLU A 465 -18.54 -20.58 -43.12
C GLU A 465 -19.26 -21.93 -43.30
N LEU A 466 -20.24 -22.26 -42.44
CA LEU A 466 -21.07 -23.47 -42.60
C LEU A 466 -21.89 -23.41 -43.89
N ILE A 467 -22.49 -22.27 -44.23
CA ILE A 467 -23.21 -22.07 -45.49
C ILE A 467 -22.27 -22.18 -46.70
N LYS A 468 -21.02 -21.67 -46.63
CA LYS A 468 -20.01 -21.90 -47.69
C LYS A 468 -19.63 -23.36 -47.84
N LEU A 469 -19.41 -24.06 -46.73
CA LEU A 469 -19.08 -25.49 -46.72
C LEU A 469 -20.24 -26.33 -47.25
N GLN A 470 -21.47 -26.02 -46.84
CA GLN A 470 -22.68 -26.67 -47.33
C GLN A 470 -22.89 -26.41 -48.83
N ALA A 471 -22.84 -25.16 -49.29
CA ALA A 471 -22.95 -24.84 -50.72
C ALA A 471 -21.83 -25.48 -51.57
N ARG A 472 -20.63 -25.67 -50.99
CA ARG A 472 -19.55 -26.42 -51.62
C ARG A 472 -19.86 -27.93 -51.69
N LEU A 473 -20.33 -28.54 -50.61
CA LEU A 473 -20.70 -29.96 -50.57
C LEU A 473 -21.91 -30.25 -51.48
N GLU A 474 -22.88 -29.35 -51.55
CA GLU A 474 -24.00 -29.38 -52.50
C GLU A 474 -23.48 -29.25 -53.94
N GLY A 475 -22.53 -28.36 -54.21
CA GLY A 475 -21.87 -28.25 -55.51
C GLY A 475 -21.07 -29.49 -55.92
N GLU A 476 -20.35 -30.11 -54.98
CA GLU A 476 -19.64 -31.38 -55.19
C GLU A 476 -20.62 -32.55 -55.39
N ALA A 477 -21.75 -32.58 -54.67
CA ALA A 477 -22.82 -33.57 -54.85
C ALA A 477 -23.60 -33.39 -56.17
N VAL A 478 -23.84 -32.16 -56.63
CA VAL A 478 -24.42 -31.88 -57.95
C VAL A 478 -23.47 -32.34 -59.06
N GLN A 479 -22.16 -32.07 -58.95
CA GLN A 479 -21.17 -32.58 -59.91
C GLN A 479 -21.12 -34.13 -59.93
N LEU A 480 -21.22 -34.77 -58.76
CA LEU A 480 -21.29 -36.23 -58.65
C LEU A 480 -22.57 -36.77 -59.31
N ASN A 481 -23.73 -36.15 -59.05
CA ASN A 481 -25.00 -36.55 -59.65
C ASN A 481 -25.05 -36.28 -61.16
N GLU A 482 -24.43 -35.21 -61.66
CA GLU A 482 -24.24 -34.99 -63.10
C GLU A 482 -23.36 -36.07 -63.73
N ALA A 483 -22.27 -36.49 -63.07
CA ALA A 483 -21.42 -37.58 -63.55
C ALA A 483 -22.16 -38.93 -63.54
N HIS A 484 -22.98 -39.20 -62.51
CA HIS A 484 -23.85 -40.36 -62.46
C HIS A 484 -24.97 -40.32 -63.52
N SER A 485 -25.57 -39.15 -63.78
CA SER A 485 -26.56 -38.98 -64.85
C SER A 485 -25.92 -39.25 -66.21
N LYS A 486 -24.77 -38.63 -66.51
CA LYS A 486 -24.05 -38.82 -67.79
C LYS A 486 -23.61 -40.28 -67.99
N THR A 487 -23.19 -40.98 -66.93
CA THR A 487 -22.84 -42.41 -67.04
C THR A 487 -24.07 -43.32 -67.15
N LEU A 488 -25.21 -42.97 -66.54
CA LEU A 488 -26.51 -43.64 -66.75
C LEU A 488 -27.07 -43.38 -68.15
N GLU A 489 -26.94 -42.16 -68.68
CA GLU A 489 -27.32 -41.78 -70.04
C GLU A 489 -26.45 -42.52 -71.07
N GLU A 490 -25.14 -42.59 -70.87
CA GLU A 490 -24.24 -43.43 -71.66
C GLU A 490 -24.61 -44.91 -71.61
N LEU A 491 -24.99 -45.44 -70.44
CA LEU A 491 -25.38 -46.84 -70.28
C LEU A 491 -26.74 -47.11 -70.94
N ALA A 492 -27.70 -46.20 -70.78
CA ALA A 492 -29.00 -46.24 -71.45
C ALA A 492 -28.84 -46.15 -72.97
N TRP A 493 -27.93 -45.32 -73.48
CA TRP A 493 -27.60 -45.23 -74.90
C TRP A 493 -26.94 -46.52 -75.43
N LYS A 494 -26.01 -47.11 -74.67
CA LYS A 494 -25.41 -48.42 -74.97
C LYS A 494 -26.47 -49.54 -74.99
N HIS A 495 -27.40 -49.53 -74.03
CA HIS A 495 -28.54 -50.47 -74.00
C HIS A 495 -29.54 -50.23 -75.13
N HIS A 496 -29.83 -48.97 -75.49
CA HIS A 496 -30.71 -48.62 -76.61
C HIS A 496 -30.12 -49.12 -77.93
N ASN A 497 -28.84 -48.84 -78.20
CA ASN A 497 -28.14 -49.35 -79.38
C ASN A 497 -28.09 -50.89 -79.41
N ALA A 498 -27.92 -51.55 -78.26
CA ALA A 498 -27.95 -53.01 -78.17
C ALA A 498 -29.36 -53.58 -78.46
N LEU A 499 -30.41 -52.93 -77.95
CA LEU A 499 -31.80 -53.27 -78.25
C LEU A 499 -32.13 -53.02 -79.73
N GLU A 500 -31.69 -51.91 -80.32
CA GLU A 500 -31.83 -51.66 -81.76
C GLU A 500 -31.08 -52.71 -82.60
N ALA A 501 -29.88 -53.14 -82.19
CA ALA A 501 -29.15 -54.21 -82.87
C ALA A 501 -29.89 -55.56 -82.77
N ILE A 502 -30.46 -55.88 -81.61
CA ILE A 502 -31.30 -57.08 -81.39
C ILE A 502 -32.58 -57.00 -82.23
N HIS A 503 -33.31 -55.88 -82.20
CA HIS A 503 -34.51 -55.65 -83.02
C HIS A 503 -34.19 -55.65 -84.53
N SER A 504 -33.02 -55.16 -84.94
CA SER A 504 -32.54 -55.20 -86.33
C SER A 504 -32.28 -56.63 -86.77
N ASN A 505 -31.65 -57.45 -85.94
CA ASN A 505 -31.40 -58.87 -86.23
C ASN A 505 -32.69 -59.70 -86.19
N ALA A 506 -33.55 -59.52 -85.19
CA ALA A 506 -34.86 -60.16 -85.11
C ALA A 506 -35.76 -59.78 -86.30
N ASN A 507 -35.68 -58.53 -86.82
CA ASN A 507 -36.37 -58.16 -88.06
C ASN A 507 -35.76 -58.79 -89.32
N LYS A 508 -34.45 -59.04 -89.37
CA LYS A 508 -33.81 -59.80 -90.47
C LYS A 508 -34.25 -61.26 -90.44
N GLU A 509 -34.27 -61.89 -89.26
CA GLU A 509 -34.73 -63.26 -89.07
C GLU A 509 -36.23 -63.39 -89.37
N LYS A 510 -37.06 -62.46 -88.87
CA LYS A 510 -38.49 -62.39 -89.23
C LYS A 510 -38.69 -62.27 -90.75
N LYS A 511 -37.95 -61.38 -91.43
CA LYS A 511 -38.03 -61.26 -92.89
C LYS A 511 -37.56 -62.54 -93.61
N LYS A 512 -36.52 -63.20 -93.10
CA LYS A 512 -36.04 -64.48 -93.65
C LYS A 512 -37.08 -65.59 -93.49
N LEU A 513 -37.69 -65.72 -92.31
CA LEU A 513 -38.79 -66.66 -92.04
C LEU A 513 -40.05 -66.33 -92.86
N GLN A 514 -40.40 -65.06 -93.04
CA GLN A 514 -41.48 -64.66 -93.95
C GLN A 514 -41.18 -65.07 -95.40
N MET A 515 -39.98 -64.82 -95.89
CA MET A 515 -39.58 -65.19 -97.26
C MET A 515 -39.49 -66.71 -97.45
N GLU A 516 -39.08 -67.46 -96.42
CA GLU A 516 -39.09 -68.93 -96.41
C GLU A 516 -40.52 -69.49 -96.40
N LEU A 517 -41.43 -68.86 -95.67
CA LEU A 517 -42.86 -69.22 -95.62
C LEU A 517 -43.58 -68.86 -96.93
N GLU A 518 -43.34 -67.68 -97.50
CA GLU A 518 -43.85 -67.27 -98.81
C GLU A 518 -43.32 -68.21 -99.92
N GLN A 519 -42.07 -68.64 -99.84
CA GLN A 519 -41.51 -69.64 -100.76
C GLN A 519 -42.05 -71.07 -100.50
N HIS A 520 -42.63 -71.36 -99.34
CA HIS A 520 -43.39 -72.60 -99.10
C HIS A 520 -44.78 -72.50 -99.74
N PHE A 521 -45.53 -71.43 -99.44
CA PHE A 521 -46.84 -71.19 -100.01
C PHE A 521 -46.84 -71.14 -101.54
N GLU A 522 -45.84 -70.52 -102.17
CA GLU A 522 -45.76 -70.47 -103.64
C GLU A 522 -45.45 -71.85 -104.26
N LYS A 523 -44.76 -72.76 -103.54
CA LYS A 523 -44.56 -74.17 -103.96
C LYS A 523 -45.84 -74.99 -103.82
N GLU A 524 -46.56 -74.86 -102.70
CA GLU A 524 -47.85 -75.54 -102.50
C GLU A 524 -48.90 -75.05 -103.50
N LYS A 525 -48.93 -73.74 -103.77
CA LYS A 525 -49.79 -73.12 -104.79
C LYS A 525 -49.48 -73.63 -106.20
N LEU A 526 -48.20 -73.79 -106.57
CA LEU A 526 -47.82 -74.41 -107.85
C LEU A 526 -48.27 -75.87 -107.91
N HIS A 527 -48.06 -76.66 -106.85
CA HIS A 527 -48.50 -78.05 -106.77
C HIS A 527 -50.03 -78.19 -106.91
N LEU A 528 -50.81 -77.32 -106.27
CA LEU A 528 -52.27 -77.28 -106.38
C LEU A 528 -52.75 -76.81 -107.76
N GLU A 529 -52.02 -75.90 -108.41
CA GLU A 529 -52.31 -75.45 -109.78
C GLU A 529 -52.04 -76.59 -110.79
N ASP A 530 -50.99 -77.38 -110.59
CA ASP A 530 -50.68 -78.57 -111.41
C ASP A 530 -51.72 -79.70 -111.22
N GLU A 531 -52.15 -80.00 -109.98
CA GLU A 531 -53.24 -80.96 -109.72
C GLU A 531 -54.57 -80.53 -110.36
N LYS A 532 -54.91 -79.24 -110.23
CA LYS A 532 -56.06 -78.59 -110.89
C LYS A 532 -55.98 -78.69 -112.41
N ASN A 533 -54.79 -78.59 -113.00
CA ASN A 533 -54.58 -78.75 -114.44
C ASN A 533 -54.74 -80.21 -114.88
N GLN A 534 -54.24 -81.19 -114.12
CA GLN A 534 -54.47 -82.61 -114.38
C GLN A 534 -55.96 -82.98 -114.32
N LEU A 535 -56.69 -82.51 -113.30
CA LEU A 535 -58.13 -82.72 -113.16
C LEU A 535 -58.94 -82.07 -114.31
N ARG A 536 -58.52 -80.89 -114.78
CA ARG A 536 -59.12 -80.24 -115.97
C ARG A 536 -58.92 -81.08 -117.23
N GLN A 537 -57.73 -81.64 -117.44
CA GLN A 537 -57.45 -82.46 -118.63
C GLN A 537 -58.19 -83.80 -118.59
N GLN A 538 -58.39 -84.39 -117.42
CA GLN A 538 -59.26 -85.56 -117.25
C GLN A 538 -60.73 -85.27 -117.62
N LEU A 539 -61.26 -84.08 -117.26
CA LEU A 539 -62.62 -83.67 -117.60
C LEU A 539 -62.83 -83.40 -119.10
N GLU A 540 -61.82 -82.85 -119.78
CA GLU A 540 -61.94 -82.52 -121.21
C GLU A 540 -61.90 -83.80 -122.08
N ASN A 541 -61.01 -84.75 -121.77
CA ASN A 541 -61.00 -86.07 -122.42
C ASN A 541 -62.36 -86.78 -122.31
N LEU A 542 -63.04 -86.65 -121.16
CA LEU A 542 -64.36 -87.23 -120.89
C LEU A 542 -65.48 -86.57 -121.72
N ARG A 543 -65.33 -85.31 -122.12
CA ARG A 543 -66.26 -84.60 -123.03
C ARG A 543 -66.10 -85.05 -124.48
N GLU A 544 -64.87 -85.24 -124.94
CA GLU A 544 -64.60 -85.70 -126.31
C GLU A 544 -65.22 -87.09 -126.55
N GLU A 545 -65.04 -88.01 -125.60
CA GLU A 545 -65.67 -89.35 -125.61
C GLU A 545 -67.21 -89.33 -125.70
N LEU A 546 -67.87 -88.41 -124.98
CA LEU A 546 -69.33 -88.28 -125.00
C LEU A 546 -69.82 -87.66 -126.32
N THR A 547 -69.07 -86.71 -126.86
CA THR A 547 -69.41 -86.00 -128.10
C THR A 547 -69.36 -86.94 -129.31
N ALA A 548 -68.36 -87.83 -129.38
CA ALA A 548 -68.23 -88.83 -130.43
C ALA A 548 -69.38 -89.87 -130.45
N LYS A 549 -69.99 -90.17 -129.29
CA LYS A 549 -71.11 -91.11 -129.19
C LYS A 549 -72.42 -90.50 -129.72
N LEU A 550 -72.61 -89.18 -129.55
CA LEU A 550 -73.80 -88.48 -130.04
C LEU A 550 -73.84 -88.36 -131.58
N THR A 551 -72.69 -88.08 -132.22
CA THR A 551 -72.61 -87.93 -133.69
C THR A 551 -72.85 -89.24 -134.44
N SER A 552 -72.52 -90.39 -133.85
CA SER A 552 -72.86 -91.71 -134.38
C SER A 552 -74.39 -91.91 -134.47
N SER A 553 -75.13 -91.62 -133.41
CA SER A 553 -76.58 -91.89 -133.34
C SER A 553 -77.41 -91.08 -134.35
N ASN A 554 -76.97 -89.89 -134.74
CA ASN A 554 -77.72 -89.04 -135.68
C ASN A 554 -77.59 -89.49 -137.14
N GLN A 555 -76.60 -90.32 -137.50
CA GLN A 555 -76.42 -90.79 -138.89
C GLN A 555 -77.37 -91.94 -139.26
N GLU A 556 -77.97 -92.61 -138.28
CA GLU A 556 -78.90 -93.73 -138.47
C GLU A 556 -80.30 -93.26 -138.93
N VAL A 557 -80.74 -92.10 -138.43
CA VAL A 557 -82.13 -91.61 -138.59
C VAL A 557 -82.43 -91.15 -140.03
N CYS A 558 -81.45 -90.60 -140.73
CA CYS A 558 -81.62 -90.00 -142.07
C CYS A 558 -81.77 -91.02 -143.23
N ARG A 559 -82.07 -92.29 -142.95
CA ARG A 559 -82.16 -93.38 -143.96
C ARG A 559 -83.58 -93.91 -144.22
N LEU A 560 -84.62 -93.36 -143.60
CA LEU A 560 -85.97 -93.97 -143.55
C LEU A 560 -87.12 -93.03 -143.94
N GLN A 561 -86.94 -92.10 -144.87
CA GLN A 561 -88.02 -91.24 -145.39
C GLN A 561 -87.96 -91.04 -146.92
N ASP A 562 -88.52 -92.00 -147.67
CA ASP A 562 -88.90 -91.89 -149.10
C ASP A 562 -89.93 -92.99 -149.45
N MET A 563 -91.02 -92.65 -150.19
CA MET A 563 -91.98 -93.48 -150.98
C MET A 563 -93.48 -93.06 -150.85
N GLY A 564 -94.20 -92.96 -151.98
CA GLY A 564 -95.68 -93.05 -152.04
C GLY A 564 -96.42 -92.15 -153.07
N GLU A 565 -97.26 -92.75 -153.93
CA GLU A 565 -98.12 -92.09 -154.95
C GLU A 565 -99.47 -92.84 -155.12
N LEU A 566 -100.60 -92.17 -155.45
CA LEU A 566 -101.76 -92.73 -156.21
C LEU A 566 -102.94 -91.74 -156.48
N ASP A 567 -103.77 -92.13 -157.47
CA ASP A 567 -105.17 -91.80 -157.81
C ASP A 567 -105.47 -91.00 -159.10
N GLN A 568 -106.01 -91.69 -160.14
CA GLN A 568 -106.14 -91.15 -161.51
C GLN A 568 -107.32 -91.72 -162.36
N GLU A 569 -108.50 -92.03 -161.78
CA GLU A 569 -109.57 -92.76 -162.53
C GLU A 569 -110.80 -91.94 -162.99
N ARG A 570 -110.96 -90.67 -162.57
CA ARG A 570 -112.30 -90.02 -162.56
C ARG A 570 -112.78 -89.35 -163.87
N GLN A 571 -112.28 -89.72 -165.05
CA GLN A 571 -112.31 -88.84 -166.25
C GLN A 571 -112.86 -89.44 -167.57
N GLN A 572 -113.49 -90.62 -167.57
CA GLN A 572 -114.06 -91.21 -168.80
C GLN A 572 -115.56 -91.53 -168.61
N HIS A 573 -116.42 -90.99 -169.51
CA HIS A 573 -117.58 -91.69 -170.11
C HIS A 573 -118.42 -90.81 -171.05
N GLU A 574 -119.07 -89.75 -170.55
CA GLU A 574 -120.37 -89.27 -171.09
C GLU A 574 -120.36 -88.39 -172.36
N ALA A 575 -119.48 -88.66 -173.33
CA ALA A 575 -119.41 -87.93 -174.60
C ALA A 575 -120.50 -88.30 -175.64
N MET A 576 -121.33 -89.31 -175.36
CA MET A 576 -122.15 -90.01 -176.37
C MET A 576 -123.46 -89.29 -176.77
N ILE A 577 -123.88 -88.25 -176.03
CA ILE A 577 -125.27 -87.76 -176.05
C ILE A 577 -125.63 -86.86 -177.27
N VAL A 578 -124.64 -86.34 -178.01
CA VAL A 578 -124.84 -85.22 -178.95
C VAL A 578 -125.58 -85.59 -180.24
N ALA A 579 -125.26 -86.73 -180.87
CA ALA A 579 -125.40 -86.88 -182.33
C ALA A 579 -126.83 -87.10 -182.90
N MET A 580 -127.84 -87.39 -182.07
CA MET A 580 -129.13 -87.93 -182.55
C MET A 580 -130.33 -86.97 -182.50
N ARG A 581 -130.15 -85.68 -182.18
CA ARG A 581 -131.27 -84.77 -181.83
C ARG A 581 -131.66 -83.70 -182.86
N GLU A 582 -130.92 -83.53 -183.95
CA GLU A 582 -131.01 -82.29 -184.73
C GLU A 582 -131.99 -82.31 -185.93
N GLU A 583 -132.31 -83.47 -186.53
CA GLU A 583 -132.91 -83.48 -187.88
C GLU A 583 -134.45 -83.54 -187.93
N GLU A 584 -135.13 -84.34 -187.11
CA GLU A 584 -136.61 -84.47 -187.17
C GLU A 584 -137.37 -83.25 -186.65
N LYS A 585 -136.73 -82.43 -185.81
CA LYS A 585 -137.39 -81.41 -184.98
C LYS A 585 -138.01 -80.26 -185.79
N PHE A 586 -137.34 -79.83 -186.87
CA PHE A 586 -137.50 -78.51 -187.48
C PHE A 586 -138.87 -78.24 -188.17
N LYS A 587 -139.67 -79.27 -188.44
CA LYS A 587 -140.95 -79.13 -189.17
C LYS A 587 -142.20 -79.34 -188.30
N VAL A 588 -142.10 -80.05 -187.18
CA VAL A 588 -143.20 -80.18 -186.20
C VAL A 588 -143.19 -79.00 -185.22
N ASP A 589 -142.00 -78.46 -184.91
CA ASP A 589 -141.77 -77.36 -183.97
C ASP A 589 -142.65 -76.11 -184.18
N ARG A 590 -143.15 -75.83 -185.39
CA ARG A 590 -143.84 -74.55 -185.65
C ARG A 590 -145.31 -74.49 -185.26
N MET A 591 -146.04 -75.61 -185.18
CA MET A 591 -147.48 -75.61 -184.89
C MET A 591 -147.87 -76.16 -183.51
N ALA A 592 -146.97 -76.90 -182.84
CA ALA A 592 -147.19 -77.30 -181.44
C ALA A 592 -146.83 -76.18 -180.44
N HIS A 593 -145.77 -75.42 -180.74
CA HIS A 593 -145.12 -74.49 -179.83
C HIS A 593 -146.04 -73.37 -179.29
N ASP A 594 -146.88 -72.78 -180.15
CA ASP A 594 -147.78 -71.66 -179.79
C ASP A 594 -148.87 -72.03 -178.76
N LEU A 595 -149.15 -73.33 -178.57
CA LEU A 595 -150.04 -73.85 -177.53
C LEU A 595 -149.28 -74.32 -176.28
N GLU A 596 -148.09 -74.90 -176.46
CA GLU A 596 -147.28 -75.46 -175.38
C GLU A 596 -146.60 -74.39 -174.50
N ILE A 597 -146.21 -73.24 -175.07
CA ILE A 597 -145.64 -72.09 -174.35
C ILE A 597 -146.55 -71.64 -173.18
N LYS A 598 -147.87 -71.69 -173.37
CA LYS A 598 -148.85 -71.17 -172.39
C LYS A 598 -149.06 -72.10 -171.19
N TRP A 599 -148.71 -73.38 -171.30
CA TRP A 599 -148.80 -74.35 -170.20
C TRP A 599 -147.46 -74.53 -169.48
N THR A 600 -146.35 -74.47 -170.20
CA THR A 600 -145.00 -74.63 -169.62
C THR A 600 -144.62 -73.51 -168.64
N GLU A 601 -145.04 -72.27 -168.89
CA GLU A 601 -144.73 -71.14 -168.00
C GLU A 601 -145.39 -71.25 -166.62
N ASN A 602 -146.62 -71.75 -166.52
CA ASN A 602 -147.31 -71.92 -165.23
C ASN A 602 -146.62 -72.98 -164.35
N LEU A 603 -146.22 -74.12 -164.92
CA LEU A 603 -145.53 -75.19 -164.16
C LEU A 603 -144.17 -74.72 -163.61
N ARG A 604 -143.49 -73.83 -164.34
CA ARG A 604 -142.18 -73.28 -163.98
C ARG A 604 -142.20 -72.50 -162.66
N GLN A 605 -143.29 -71.78 -162.37
CA GLN A 605 -143.38 -70.88 -161.21
C GLN A 605 -143.55 -71.64 -159.88
N GLU A 606 -144.41 -72.66 -159.82
CA GLU A 606 -144.54 -73.50 -158.61
C GLU A 606 -143.26 -74.33 -158.35
N CYS A 607 -142.60 -74.80 -159.41
CA CYS A 607 -141.31 -75.50 -159.32
C CYS A 607 -140.15 -74.63 -158.80
N SER A 608 -140.35 -73.31 -158.66
CA SER A 608 -139.37 -72.38 -158.07
C SER A 608 -139.55 -72.25 -156.56
N LYS A 609 -140.79 -72.12 -156.06
CA LYS A 609 -141.09 -71.85 -154.63
C LYS A 609 -140.55 -72.95 -153.71
N LEU A 610 -140.84 -74.21 -154.06
CA LEU A 610 -140.42 -75.41 -153.32
C LEU A 610 -138.90 -75.57 -153.16
N ARG A 611 -138.09 -74.91 -154.01
CA ARG A 611 -136.61 -74.95 -153.91
C ARG A 611 -136.08 -73.95 -152.88
N GLU A 612 -136.74 -72.79 -152.76
CA GLU A 612 -136.32 -71.73 -151.85
C GLU A 612 -136.64 -72.08 -150.40
N GLU A 613 -137.81 -72.68 -150.15
CA GLU A 613 -138.21 -73.18 -148.83
C GLU A 613 -137.24 -74.24 -148.29
N LEU A 614 -136.88 -75.23 -149.11
CA LEU A 614 -135.94 -76.29 -148.72
C LEU A 614 -134.51 -75.76 -148.45
N ARG A 615 -134.09 -74.70 -149.16
CA ARG A 615 -132.79 -74.05 -148.92
C ARG A 615 -132.75 -73.36 -147.56
N LEU A 616 -133.82 -72.66 -147.18
CA LEU A 616 -133.92 -71.96 -145.89
C LEU A 616 -133.92 -72.93 -144.70
N GLN A 617 -134.64 -74.07 -144.82
CA GLN A 617 -134.66 -75.11 -143.79
C GLN A 617 -133.24 -75.60 -143.43
N HIS A 618 -132.43 -75.95 -144.45
CA HIS A 618 -131.06 -76.42 -144.26
C HIS A 618 -130.10 -75.35 -143.72
N GLU A 619 -130.33 -74.07 -144.02
CA GLU A 619 -129.52 -72.98 -143.46
C GLU A 619 -129.81 -72.78 -141.96
N GLU A 620 -131.03 -73.02 -141.50
CA GLU A 620 -131.41 -72.89 -140.09
C GLU A 620 -130.92 -74.09 -139.24
N ASP A 621 -131.10 -75.32 -139.74
CA ASP A 621 -130.57 -76.53 -139.09
C ASP A 621 -129.06 -76.43 -138.87
N LYS A 622 -128.32 -75.94 -139.89
CA LYS A 622 -126.87 -75.74 -139.83
C LYS A 622 -126.44 -74.72 -138.77
N LYS A 623 -127.18 -73.62 -138.58
CA LYS A 623 -126.92 -72.64 -137.50
C LYS A 623 -127.12 -73.27 -136.12
N SER A 624 -128.17 -74.07 -135.96
CA SER A 624 -128.52 -74.69 -134.68
C SER A 624 -127.40 -75.62 -134.17
N ALA A 625 -126.89 -76.50 -135.03
CA ALA A 625 -125.81 -77.43 -134.71
C ALA A 625 -124.49 -76.71 -134.37
N MET A 626 -124.13 -75.70 -135.16
CA MET A 626 -122.93 -74.88 -134.93
C MET A 626 -122.94 -74.20 -133.55
N THR A 627 -124.13 -73.73 -133.13
CA THR A 627 -124.33 -73.03 -131.85
C THR A 627 -124.18 -73.98 -130.65
N GLN A 628 -124.69 -75.21 -130.75
CA GLN A 628 -124.56 -76.21 -129.67
C GLN A 628 -123.10 -76.64 -129.46
N LEU A 629 -122.36 -76.84 -130.56
CA LEU A 629 -120.94 -77.26 -130.53
C LEU A 629 -120.05 -76.19 -129.87
N LEU A 630 -120.30 -74.91 -130.18
CA LEU A 630 -119.67 -73.77 -129.50
C LEU A 630 -119.91 -73.78 -127.98
N GLN A 631 -121.15 -74.00 -127.53
CA GLN A 631 -121.45 -74.04 -126.09
C GLN A 631 -120.76 -75.21 -125.36
N LEU A 632 -120.58 -76.36 -126.02
CA LEU A 632 -119.86 -77.49 -125.43
C LEU A 632 -118.36 -77.16 -125.26
N LYS A 633 -117.71 -76.61 -126.29
CA LYS A 633 -116.30 -76.20 -126.19
C LYS A 633 -116.06 -75.09 -125.17
N GLU A 634 -117.00 -74.17 -125.00
CA GLU A 634 -116.88 -73.13 -123.97
C GLU A 634 -116.97 -73.69 -122.55
N ARG A 635 -117.83 -74.71 -122.32
CA ARG A 635 -117.92 -75.42 -121.03
C ARG A 635 -116.64 -76.20 -120.71
N GLU A 636 -116.10 -76.96 -121.68
CA GLU A 636 -114.82 -77.68 -121.52
C GLU A 636 -113.66 -76.73 -121.18
N LYS A 637 -113.54 -75.63 -121.93
CA LYS A 637 -112.49 -74.62 -121.74
C LYS A 637 -112.54 -73.97 -120.36
N ASN A 638 -113.74 -73.73 -119.83
CA ASN A 638 -113.92 -73.16 -118.50
C ASN A 638 -113.59 -74.18 -117.40
N ALA A 639 -114.11 -75.41 -117.48
CA ALA A 639 -113.80 -76.47 -116.52
C ALA A 639 -112.29 -76.78 -116.43
N ALA A 640 -111.58 -76.74 -117.57
CA ALA A 640 -110.12 -76.86 -117.58
C ALA A 640 -109.42 -75.68 -116.89
N ARG A 641 -109.91 -74.44 -117.09
CA ARG A 641 -109.36 -73.24 -116.45
C ARG A 641 -109.56 -73.27 -114.93
N ASP A 642 -110.75 -73.64 -114.47
CA ASP A 642 -111.08 -73.71 -113.04
C ASP A 642 -110.22 -74.75 -112.30
N SER A 643 -109.97 -75.90 -112.94
CA SER A 643 -109.09 -76.95 -112.43
C SER A 643 -107.63 -76.47 -112.27
N TRP A 644 -107.11 -75.74 -113.26
CA TRP A 644 -105.78 -75.14 -113.18
C TRP A 644 -105.70 -74.00 -112.15
N GLN A 645 -106.75 -73.18 -112.03
CA GLN A 645 -106.79 -72.09 -111.05
C GLN A 645 -106.71 -72.63 -109.62
N LYS A 646 -107.47 -73.69 -109.32
CA LYS A 646 -107.39 -74.38 -108.03
C LYS A 646 -106.01 -75.01 -107.78
N LYS A 647 -105.32 -75.47 -108.83
CA LYS A 647 -103.94 -75.98 -108.73
C LYS A 647 -102.91 -74.88 -108.43
N VAL A 648 -103.17 -73.65 -108.85
CA VAL A 648 -102.37 -72.46 -108.49
C VAL A 648 -102.63 -72.04 -107.05
N GLU A 649 -103.90 -72.07 -106.60
CA GLU A 649 -104.29 -71.82 -105.20
C GLU A 649 -103.60 -72.80 -104.24
N ASP A 650 -103.66 -74.12 -104.50
CA ASP A 650 -102.95 -75.17 -103.73
C ASP A 650 -101.45 -74.87 -103.54
N LEU A 651 -100.79 -74.31 -104.57
CA LEU A 651 -99.36 -74.02 -104.58
C LEU A 651 -99.02 -72.70 -103.89
N LEU A 652 -99.89 -71.68 -103.99
CA LEU A 652 -99.75 -70.42 -103.26
C LEU A 652 -99.89 -70.65 -101.76
N ASP A 653 -100.82 -71.50 -101.33
CA ASP A 653 -100.99 -71.89 -99.92
C ASP A 653 -99.74 -72.60 -99.39
N GLN A 654 -99.17 -73.55 -100.14
CA GLN A 654 -97.89 -74.20 -99.76
C GLN A 654 -96.72 -73.21 -99.65
N ILE A 655 -96.62 -72.25 -100.56
CA ILE A 655 -95.61 -71.18 -100.51
C ILE A 655 -95.84 -70.28 -99.28
N SER A 656 -97.09 -69.99 -98.91
CA SER A 656 -97.41 -69.20 -97.71
C SER A 656 -96.97 -69.92 -96.42
N LEU A 657 -97.24 -71.22 -96.33
CA LEU A 657 -96.91 -72.05 -95.17
C LEU A 657 -95.39 -72.20 -95.00
N LEU A 658 -94.65 -72.37 -96.11
CA LEU A 658 -93.19 -72.42 -96.10
C LEU A 658 -92.57 -71.08 -95.68
N LYS A 659 -93.12 -69.94 -96.14
CA LYS A 659 -92.70 -68.61 -95.69
C LYS A 659 -92.93 -68.42 -94.20
N GLN A 660 -94.12 -68.74 -93.69
CA GLN A 660 -94.46 -68.64 -92.28
C GLN A 660 -93.53 -69.49 -91.39
N ASN A 661 -93.18 -70.70 -91.84
CA ASN A 661 -92.28 -71.58 -91.11
C ASN A 661 -90.81 -71.08 -91.11
N LEU A 662 -90.34 -70.54 -92.24
CA LEU A 662 -89.03 -69.88 -92.32
C LEU A 662 -88.95 -68.61 -91.46
N GLU A 663 -90.01 -67.78 -91.46
CA GLU A 663 -90.08 -66.56 -90.65
C GLU A 663 -90.16 -66.89 -89.15
N MET A 664 -90.88 -67.96 -88.78
CA MET A 664 -90.85 -68.51 -87.42
C MET A 664 -89.44 -68.98 -87.03
N GLN A 665 -88.75 -69.76 -87.86
CA GLN A 665 -87.35 -70.19 -87.62
C GLN A 665 -86.40 -69.00 -87.48
N LEU A 666 -86.55 -67.97 -88.31
CA LEU A 666 -85.71 -66.77 -88.28
C LEU A 666 -85.98 -65.95 -87.01
N SER A 667 -87.24 -65.80 -86.60
CA SER A 667 -87.60 -65.15 -85.32
C SER A 667 -87.08 -65.93 -84.10
N GLN A 668 -87.08 -67.27 -84.13
CA GLN A 668 -86.52 -68.11 -83.07
C GLN A 668 -85.00 -67.95 -82.98
N SER A 669 -84.30 -67.95 -84.11
CA SER A 669 -82.85 -67.70 -84.22
C SER A 669 -82.47 -66.29 -83.75
N GLN A 670 -83.26 -65.27 -84.11
CA GLN A 670 -83.02 -63.91 -83.67
C GLN A 670 -83.34 -63.71 -82.17
N THR A 671 -84.32 -64.43 -81.64
CA THR A 671 -84.63 -64.43 -80.18
C THR A 671 -83.52 -65.10 -79.38
N SER A 672 -82.98 -66.25 -79.82
CA SER A 672 -81.87 -66.90 -79.14
C SER A 672 -80.56 -66.10 -79.25
N MET A 673 -80.32 -65.44 -80.38
CA MET A 673 -79.21 -64.48 -80.52
C MET A 673 -79.35 -63.30 -79.56
N GLN A 674 -80.54 -62.71 -79.42
CA GLN A 674 -80.80 -61.64 -78.43
C GLN A 674 -80.64 -62.12 -76.99
N GLN A 675 -81.08 -63.33 -76.66
CA GLN A 675 -80.89 -63.94 -75.34
C GLN A 675 -79.40 -64.16 -75.03
N LEU A 676 -78.62 -64.68 -75.97
CA LEU A 676 -77.18 -64.87 -75.80
C LEU A 676 -76.43 -63.54 -75.72
N GLN A 677 -76.83 -62.54 -76.50
CA GLN A 677 -76.27 -61.19 -76.43
C GLN A 677 -76.59 -60.49 -75.10
N ALA A 678 -77.78 -60.74 -74.54
CA ALA A 678 -78.15 -60.27 -73.21
C ALA A 678 -77.38 -61.01 -72.10
N GLN A 679 -77.14 -62.32 -72.24
CA GLN A 679 -76.29 -63.07 -71.31
C GLN A 679 -74.85 -62.53 -71.33
N PHE A 680 -74.25 -62.29 -72.50
CA PHE A 680 -72.92 -61.70 -72.59
C PHE A 680 -72.85 -60.25 -72.08
N SER A 681 -73.90 -59.44 -72.22
CA SER A 681 -73.90 -58.10 -71.59
C SER A 681 -74.03 -58.20 -70.06
N GLN A 682 -74.79 -59.16 -69.55
CA GLN A 682 -74.95 -59.42 -68.13
C GLN A 682 -73.67 -60.00 -67.49
N GLU A 683 -72.97 -60.92 -68.17
CA GLU A 683 -71.64 -61.39 -67.74
C GLU A 683 -70.60 -60.29 -67.80
N ARG A 684 -70.57 -59.46 -68.86
CA ARG A 684 -69.67 -58.30 -68.91
C ARG A 684 -69.96 -57.29 -67.80
N GLN A 685 -71.22 -57.06 -67.45
CA GLN A 685 -71.59 -56.17 -66.36
C GLN A 685 -71.20 -56.76 -65.00
N ARG A 686 -71.41 -58.05 -64.78
CA ARG A 686 -70.96 -58.75 -63.57
C ARG A 686 -69.43 -58.74 -63.42
N LEU A 687 -68.69 -59.02 -64.49
CA LEU A 687 -67.22 -58.99 -64.48
C LEU A 687 -66.68 -57.57 -64.29
N ALA A 688 -67.37 -56.54 -64.81
CA ALA A 688 -67.03 -55.15 -64.52
C ALA A 688 -67.24 -54.81 -63.04
N GLN A 689 -68.35 -55.26 -62.42
CA GLN A 689 -68.60 -55.10 -60.99
C GLN A 689 -67.59 -55.89 -60.13
N GLU A 690 -67.22 -57.10 -60.53
CA GLU A 690 -66.23 -57.92 -59.83
C GLU A 690 -64.81 -57.31 -59.92
N ILE A 691 -64.49 -56.62 -61.02
CA ILE A 691 -63.27 -55.80 -61.15
C ILE A 691 -63.36 -54.55 -60.27
N GLU A 692 -64.48 -53.82 -60.29
CA GLU A 692 -64.71 -52.61 -59.49
C GLU A 692 -64.63 -52.91 -57.97
N GLU A 693 -65.24 -54.01 -57.51
CA GLU A 693 -65.11 -54.51 -56.12
C GLU A 693 -63.67 -54.91 -55.76
N LEU A 694 -62.91 -55.49 -56.69
CA LEU A 694 -61.49 -55.84 -56.47
C LEU A 694 -60.58 -54.60 -56.47
N GLU A 695 -60.88 -53.60 -57.29
CA GLU A 695 -60.20 -52.30 -57.33
C GLU A 695 -60.47 -51.50 -56.05
N GLU A 696 -61.73 -51.42 -55.59
CA GLU A 696 -62.08 -50.82 -54.28
C GLU A 696 -61.37 -51.55 -53.12
N GLN A 697 -61.40 -52.89 -53.10
CA GLN A 697 -60.68 -53.66 -52.07
C GLN A 697 -59.17 -53.44 -52.11
N HIS A 698 -58.57 -53.30 -53.30
CA HIS A 698 -57.15 -53.00 -53.45
C HIS A 698 -56.83 -51.57 -53.01
N GLU A 699 -57.70 -50.60 -53.32
CA GLU A 699 -57.52 -49.21 -52.89
C GLU A 699 -57.72 -49.06 -51.37
N GLN A 700 -58.69 -49.76 -50.77
CA GLN A 700 -58.87 -49.84 -49.31
C GLN A 700 -57.65 -50.49 -48.63
N LYS A 701 -57.12 -51.60 -49.17
CA LYS A 701 -55.86 -52.20 -48.69
C LYS A 701 -54.67 -51.25 -48.85
N SER A 702 -54.61 -50.47 -49.94
CA SER A 702 -53.58 -49.45 -50.15
C SER A 702 -53.70 -48.29 -49.14
N LYS A 703 -54.91 -47.81 -48.86
CA LYS A 703 -55.20 -46.77 -47.85
C LYS A 703 -54.82 -47.27 -46.46
N SER A 704 -55.33 -48.43 -46.06
CA SER A 704 -55.02 -49.08 -44.77
C SER A 704 -53.51 -49.35 -44.59
N LEU A 705 -52.79 -49.77 -45.63
CA LEU A 705 -51.34 -49.97 -45.56
C LEU A 705 -50.57 -48.64 -45.43
N LYS A 706 -51.02 -47.57 -46.09
CA LYS A 706 -50.46 -46.22 -45.93
C LYS A 706 -50.74 -45.65 -44.53
N GLU A 707 -51.95 -45.82 -44.03
CA GLU A 707 -52.34 -45.42 -42.66
C GLU A 707 -51.54 -46.20 -41.61
N ALA A 708 -51.40 -47.52 -41.75
CA ALA A 708 -50.55 -48.33 -40.89
C ALA A 708 -49.07 -47.92 -40.96
N HIS A 709 -48.55 -47.55 -42.14
CA HIS A 709 -47.20 -47.03 -42.29
C HIS A 709 -47.03 -45.64 -41.66
N ILE A 710 -48.02 -44.76 -41.77
CA ILE A 710 -48.02 -43.44 -41.11
C ILE A 710 -48.03 -43.62 -39.58
N LEU A 711 -48.89 -44.49 -39.05
CA LEU A 711 -48.95 -44.79 -37.62
C LEU A 711 -47.67 -45.47 -37.11
N ALA A 712 -47.06 -46.37 -37.90
CA ALA A 712 -45.78 -46.99 -37.57
C ALA A 712 -44.62 -45.97 -37.60
N PHE A 713 -44.67 -44.98 -38.51
CA PHE A 713 -43.68 -43.92 -38.55
C PHE A 713 -43.86 -42.95 -37.39
N GLN A 714 -45.09 -42.52 -37.09
CA GLN A 714 -45.43 -41.67 -35.96
C GLN A 714 -45.04 -42.33 -34.63
N THR A 715 -45.37 -43.61 -34.41
CA THR A 715 -44.98 -44.29 -33.17
C THR A 715 -43.47 -44.53 -33.06
N MET A 716 -42.74 -44.67 -34.18
CA MET A 716 -41.27 -44.70 -34.20
C MET A 716 -40.68 -43.31 -33.91
N GLU A 717 -41.30 -42.24 -34.40
CA GLU A 717 -40.87 -40.85 -34.16
C GLU A 717 -41.16 -40.40 -32.73
N GLU A 718 -42.33 -40.76 -32.17
CA GLU A 718 -42.70 -40.57 -30.76
C GLU A 718 -41.79 -41.35 -29.81
N THR A 719 -41.50 -42.63 -30.11
CA THR A 719 -40.58 -43.43 -29.27
C THR A 719 -39.16 -42.90 -29.35
N LYS A 720 -38.68 -42.47 -30.53
CA LYS A 720 -37.40 -41.79 -30.68
C LYS A 720 -37.35 -40.45 -29.93
N GLU A 721 -38.41 -39.64 -29.97
CA GLU A 721 -38.50 -38.41 -29.18
C GLU A 721 -38.50 -38.71 -27.67
N GLN A 722 -39.17 -39.79 -27.24
CA GLN A 722 -39.22 -40.20 -25.84
C GLN A 722 -37.85 -40.69 -25.35
N ASP A 723 -37.17 -41.55 -26.13
CA ASP A 723 -35.81 -42.00 -25.87
C ASP A 723 -34.82 -40.83 -25.85
N GLN A 724 -34.98 -39.85 -26.76
CA GLN A 724 -34.16 -38.64 -26.78
C GLN A 724 -34.43 -37.78 -25.52
N LYS A 725 -35.69 -37.57 -25.12
CA LYS A 725 -36.04 -36.83 -23.90
C LYS A 725 -35.53 -37.53 -22.64
N GLU A 726 -35.60 -38.86 -22.58
CA GLU A 726 -35.01 -39.63 -21.48
C GLU A 726 -33.48 -39.57 -21.48
N LEU A 727 -32.82 -39.60 -22.65
CA LEU A 727 -31.37 -39.44 -22.74
C LEU A 727 -30.93 -38.03 -22.33
N GLU A 728 -31.64 -37.00 -22.77
CA GLU A 728 -31.43 -35.61 -22.38
C GLU A 728 -31.68 -35.39 -20.88
N GLN A 729 -32.74 -35.97 -20.31
CA GLN A 729 -32.99 -35.92 -18.86
C GLN A 729 -31.92 -36.66 -18.06
N ARG A 730 -31.50 -37.87 -18.48
CA ARG A 730 -30.41 -38.61 -17.84
C ARG A 730 -29.07 -37.87 -17.95
N LEU A 731 -28.83 -37.16 -19.04
CA LEU A 731 -27.63 -36.33 -19.24
C LEU A 731 -27.67 -35.06 -18.39
N GLN A 732 -28.82 -34.37 -18.32
CA GLN A 732 -29.03 -33.21 -17.44
C GLN A 732 -28.93 -33.60 -15.96
N GLN A 733 -29.52 -34.74 -15.58
CA GLN A 733 -29.42 -35.29 -14.23
C GLN A 733 -27.96 -35.59 -13.88
N LYS A 734 -27.25 -36.37 -14.70
CA LYS A 734 -25.81 -36.63 -14.51
C LYS A 734 -25.00 -35.35 -14.44
N HIS A 735 -25.24 -34.38 -15.32
CA HIS A 735 -24.54 -33.10 -15.28
C HIS A 735 -24.83 -32.33 -13.98
N SER A 736 -26.06 -32.41 -13.45
CA SER A 736 -26.41 -31.80 -12.16
C SER A 736 -25.76 -32.52 -10.97
N GLU A 737 -25.68 -33.85 -11.01
CA GLU A 737 -25.01 -34.71 -10.02
C GLU A 737 -23.49 -34.50 -10.04
N GLU A 738 -22.87 -34.44 -11.22
CA GLU A 738 -21.46 -34.10 -11.43
C GLU A 738 -21.15 -32.67 -10.97
N LEU A 739 -22.00 -31.69 -11.32
CA LEU A 739 -21.84 -30.31 -10.87
C LEU A 739 -22.02 -30.18 -9.35
N GLN A 740 -22.89 -30.97 -8.73
CA GLN A 740 -23.05 -31.01 -7.28
C GLN A 740 -21.89 -31.71 -6.60
N ALA A 741 -21.45 -32.88 -7.09
CA ALA A 741 -20.26 -33.57 -6.60
C ALA A 741 -18.99 -32.70 -6.73
N LEU A 742 -18.86 -31.93 -7.82
CA LEU A 742 -17.77 -30.96 -8.00
C LEU A 742 -17.88 -29.78 -7.02
N LYS A 743 -19.08 -29.27 -6.74
CA LYS A 743 -19.29 -28.24 -5.70
C LYS A 743 -18.99 -28.78 -4.30
N GLU A 744 -19.36 -30.02 -4.00
CA GLU A 744 -19.11 -30.66 -2.71
C GLU A 744 -17.63 -31.01 -2.53
N ALA A 745 -16.95 -31.52 -3.57
CA ALA A 745 -15.51 -31.73 -3.58
C ALA A 745 -14.74 -30.40 -3.48
N HIS A 746 -15.17 -29.34 -4.18
CA HIS A 746 -14.57 -28.01 -4.05
C HIS A 746 -14.82 -27.41 -2.65
N LYS A 747 -16.02 -27.61 -2.07
CA LYS A 747 -16.31 -27.23 -0.69
C LYS A 747 -15.38 -27.97 0.29
N GLN A 748 -15.26 -29.29 0.17
CA GLN A 748 -14.36 -30.11 1.00
C GLN A 748 -12.90 -29.69 0.84
N ALA A 749 -12.43 -29.40 -0.39
CA ALA A 749 -11.09 -28.88 -0.63
C ALA A 749 -10.88 -27.48 -0.02
N MET A 750 -11.89 -26.61 -0.06
CA MET A 750 -11.84 -25.28 0.57
C MET A 750 -11.99 -25.35 2.10
N GLU A 751 -12.61 -26.39 2.65
CA GLU A 751 -12.68 -26.65 4.10
C GLU A 751 -11.37 -27.29 4.60
N ALA A 752 -10.78 -28.20 3.83
CA ALA A 752 -9.44 -28.74 4.09
C ALA A 752 -8.37 -27.65 4.01
N PHE A 753 -8.34 -26.84 2.93
CA PHE A 753 -7.41 -25.72 2.79
C PHE A 753 -7.59 -24.65 3.88
N LYS A 754 -8.82 -24.42 4.36
CA LYS A 754 -9.05 -23.58 5.56
C LYS A 754 -8.46 -24.21 6.81
N LEU A 755 -8.65 -25.52 7.01
CA LEU A 755 -8.10 -26.22 8.17
C LEU A 755 -6.56 -26.26 8.14
N GLU A 756 -5.97 -26.44 6.96
CA GLU A 756 -4.51 -26.35 6.72
C GLU A 756 -4.03 -24.92 6.98
N MET A 757 -4.67 -23.89 6.41
CA MET A 757 -4.36 -22.48 6.65
C MET A 757 -4.54 -22.07 8.13
N GLU A 758 -5.55 -22.59 8.83
CA GLU A 758 -5.75 -22.37 10.27
C GLU A 758 -4.68 -23.09 11.10
N GLN A 759 -4.26 -24.29 10.70
CA GLN A 759 -3.14 -25.01 11.31
C GLN A 759 -1.81 -24.30 11.08
N GLU A 760 -1.49 -23.88 9.85
CA GLU A 760 -0.29 -23.10 9.50
C GLU A 760 -0.28 -21.75 10.23
N LEU A 761 -1.42 -21.05 10.30
CA LEU A 761 -1.53 -19.83 11.11
C LEU A 761 -1.38 -20.11 12.60
N GLN A 762 -1.72 -21.30 13.09
CA GLN A 762 -1.60 -21.66 14.51
C GLN A 762 -0.20 -22.19 14.87
N THR A 763 0.50 -22.89 13.97
CA THR A 763 1.93 -23.18 14.12
C THR A 763 2.75 -21.90 14.01
N LEU A 764 2.50 -21.05 13.00
CA LEU A 764 3.17 -19.76 12.87
C LEU A 764 2.90 -18.83 14.06
N ARG A 765 1.69 -18.86 14.65
CA ARG A 765 1.43 -18.17 15.93
C ARG A 765 2.25 -18.75 17.07
N PHE A 766 2.34 -20.07 17.19
CA PHE A 766 3.12 -20.71 18.24
C PHE A 766 4.62 -20.44 18.07
N GLU A 767 5.14 -20.53 16.85
CA GLU A 767 6.52 -20.19 16.47
C GLU A 767 6.82 -18.71 16.75
N LEU A 768 5.97 -17.77 16.33
CA LEU A 768 6.13 -16.34 16.65
C LEU A 768 5.96 -16.03 18.15
N GLU A 769 5.16 -16.80 18.89
CA GLU A 769 5.03 -16.66 20.35
C GLU A 769 6.26 -17.21 21.07
N ASP A 770 6.84 -18.32 20.61
CA ASP A 770 8.06 -18.92 21.17
C ASP A 770 9.34 -18.20 20.74
N GLU A 771 9.42 -17.69 19.50
CA GLU A 771 10.41 -16.68 19.09
C GLU A 771 10.23 -15.39 19.90
N GLY A 772 9.00 -14.96 20.15
CA GLY A 772 8.69 -13.83 21.02
C GLY A 772 9.17 -14.06 22.46
N LYS A 773 8.92 -15.23 23.04
CA LYS A 773 9.43 -15.64 24.37
C LYS A 773 10.95 -15.76 24.37
N ALA A 774 11.56 -16.34 23.34
CA ALA A 774 13.01 -16.53 23.22
C ALA A 774 13.72 -15.18 23.02
N MET A 775 13.16 -14.29 22.20
CA MET A 775 13.65 -12.92 22.02
C MET A 775 13.47 -12.11 23.30
N LEU A 776 12.34 -12.21 24.01
CA LEU A 776 12.15 -11.57 25.32
C LEU A 776 13.04 -12.18 26.41
N ALA A 777 13.32 -13.48 26.39
CA ALA A 777 14.26 -14.13 27.30
C ALA A 777 15.70 -13.71 26.98
N SER A 778 16.06 -13.60 25.71
CA SER A 778 17.34 -13.06 25.24
C SER A 778 17.48 -11.60 25.63
N LEU A 779 16.49 -10.73 25.37
CA LEU A 779 16.50 -9.32 25.78
C LEU A 779 16.53 -9.15 27.30
N ARG A 780 15.86 -10.02 28.07
CA ARG A 780 15.96 -10.04 29.54
C ARG A 780 17.32 -10.54 30.00
N SER A 781 17.92 -11.52 29.33
CA SER A 781 19.26 -12.04 29.64
C SER A 781 20.33 -11.01 29.31
N GLU A 782 20.22 -10.33 28.18
CA GLU A 782 21.10 -9.26 27.72
C GLU A 782 20.93 -8.01 28.57
N LEU A 783 19.70 -7.59 28.90
CA LEU A 783 19.46 -6.49 29.84
C LEU A 783 19.97 -6.84 31.25
N ASN A 784 19.77 -8.07 31.72
CA ASN A 784 20.36 -8.53 32.99
C ASN A 784 21.89 -8.63 32.91
N HIS A 785 22.46 -8.97 31.75
CA HIS A 785 23.91 -9.02 31.55
C HIS A 785 24.52 -7.62 31.49
N GLN A 786 23.89 -6.68 30.78
CA GLN A 786 24.25 -5.26 30.77
C GLN A 786 24.05 -4.61 32.14
N HIS A 787 22.97 -4.94 32.87
CA HIS A 787 22.78 -4.50 34.25
C HIS A 787 23.84 -5.12 35.19
N ALA A 788 24.15 -6.41 35.07
CA ALA A 788 25.20 -7.06 35.86
C ALA A 788 26.57 -6.47 35.53
N ALA A 789 26.91 -6.31 34.25
CA ALA A 789 28.16 -5.71 33.80
C ALA A 789 28.26 -4.22 34.18
N ALA A 790 27.16 -3.45 34.14
CA ALA A 790 27.15 -2.07 34.62
C ALA A 790 27.23 -1.99 36.15
N ILE A 791 26.60 -2.92 36.88
CA ILE A 791 26.72 -3.02 38.34
C ILE A 791 28.13 -3.47 38.73
N ASP A 792 28.74 -4.42 38.02
CA ASP A 792 30.08 -4.92 38.31
C ASP A 792 31.16 -3.96 37.79
N GLN A 793 30.92 -3.19 36.73
CA GLN A 793 31.75 -2.06 36.34
C GLN A 793 31.58 -0.89 37.32
N LEU A 794 30.39 -0.63 37.87
CA LEU A 794 30.19 0.38 38.91
C LEU A 794 30.77 -0.06 40.25
N ARG A 795 30.70 -1.35 40.61
CA ARG A 795 31.41 -1.92 41.77
C ARG A 795 32.91 -1.89 41.55
N HIS A 796 33.37 -2.20 40.34
CA HIS A 796 34.77 -2.08 39.97
C HIS A 796 35.20 -0.63 40.13
N ASN A 797 34.51 0.35 39.51
CA ASN A 797 34.75 1.80 39.59
C ASN A 797 34.64 2.37 41.01
N HIS A 798 33.67 1.95 41.80
CA HIS A 798 33.54 2.46 43.16
C HIS A 798 34.57 1.84 44.10
N GLN A 799 34.89 0.56 43.93
CA GLN A 799 36.06 -0.04 44.58
C GLN A 799 37.36 0.56 43.99
N GLN A 800 37.36 1.02 42.72
CA GLN A 800 38.47 1.73 42.10
C GLN A 800 38.73 3.01 42.91
N GLU A 801 37.75 3.89 42.95
CA GLU A 801 37.74 5.12 43.75
C GLU A 801 38.10 4.85 45.22
N LEU A 802 37.62 3.76 45.82
CA LEU A 802 37.93 3.39 47.20
C LEU A 802 39.39 2.96 47.41
N THR A 803 40.07 2.33 46.44
CA THR A 803 41.51 2.05 46.57
C THR A 803 42.36 3.24 46.15
N ALA A 804 41.91 4.07 45.20
CA ALA A 804 42.52 5.37 44.92
C ALA A 804 42.51 6.24 46.18
N ALA A 805 41.33 6.47 46.77
CA ALA A 805 41.15 7.26 47.98
C ALA A 805 41.82 6.64 49.21
N LYS A 806 41.96 5.30 49.29
CA LYS A 806 42.80 4.66 50.33
C LYS A 806 44.28 4.93 50.09
N MET A 807 44.80 4.79 48.87
CA MET A 807 46.21 5.08 48.56
C MET A 807 46.53 6.58 48.64
N GLU A 808 45.56 7.46 48.42
CA GLU A 808 45.68 8.90 48.67
C GLU A 808 45.58 9.22 50.16
N LEU A 809 44.69 8.57 50.91
CA LEU A 809 44.64 8.72 52.37
C LEU A 809 45.91 8.16 53.02
N GLU A 810 46.42 7.02 52.57
CA GLU A 810 47.70 6.45 52.99
C GLU A 810 48.85 7.36 52.60
N ARG A 811 48.92 7.87 51.36
CA ARG A 811 49.92 8.91 51.00
C ARG A 811 49.79 10.19 51.81
N ASN A 812 48.58 10.65 52.12
CA ASN A 812 48.39 11.84 52.96
C ASN A 812 48.73 11.56 54.42
N LEU A 813 48.52 10.34 54.92
CA LEU A 813 48.97 9.89 56.24
C LEU A 813 50.47 9.64 56.27
N GLU A 814 51.10 9.21 55.18
CA GLU A 814 52.55 9.10 55.03
C GLU A 814 53.20 10.48 54.91
N LEU A 815 52.60 11.41 54.15
CA LEU A 815 53.03 12.81 54.07
C LEU A 815 52.82 13.52 55.41
N SER A 816 51.68 13.29 56.08
CA SER A 816 51.44 13.80 57.44
C SER A 816 52.39 13.17 58.45
N ARG A 817 52.70 11.87 58.35
CA ARG A 817 53.75 11.23 59.17
C ARG A 817 55.15 11.74 58.83
N HIS A 818 55.43 12.09 57.58
CA HIS A 818 56.69 12.71 57.19
C HIS A 818 56.79 14.13 57.75
N GLN A 819 55.72 14.91 57.71
CA GLN A 819 55.64 16.23 58.34
C GLN A 819 55.67 16.13 59.88
N GLU A 820 54.96 15.18 60.48
CA GLU A 820 55.05 14.87 61.92
C GLU A 820 56.45 14.41 62.30
N ASN A 821 57.12 13.60 61.47
CA ASN A 821 58.51 13.19 61.69
C ASN A 821 59.49 14.35 61.46
N GLU A 822 59.26 15.25 60.50
CA GLU A 822 60.05 16.48 60.34
C GLU A 822 59.80 17.45 61.50
N PHE A 823 58.57 17.55 62.01
CA PHE A 823 58.25 18.31 63.21
C PHE A 823 58.80 17.63 64.46
N VAL A 824 58.84 16.30 64.57
CA VAL A 824 59.44 15.56 65.70
C VAL A 824 60.95 15.63 65.65
N CYS A 825 61.57 15.53 64.47
CA CYS A 825 62.99 15.81 64.27
C CYS A 825 63.28 17.27 64.61
N ARG A 826 62.51 18.25 64.11
CA ARG A 826 62.71 19.67 64.43
C ARG A 826 62.41 19.99 65.90
N ILE A 827 61.50 19.27 66.54
CA ILE A 827 61.26 19.33 67.99
C ILE A 827 62.40 18.65 68.74
N SER A 828 63.04 17.59 68.22
CA SER A 828 64.26 17.02 68.78
C SER A 828 65.41 18.00 68.63
N ASP A 829 65.67 18.56 67.44
CA ASP A 829 66.65 19.61 67.19
C ASP A 829 66.43 20.82 68.10
N LEU A 830 65.19 21.25 68.31
CA LEU A 830 64.86 22.35 69.21
C LEU A 830 64.92 21.94 70.68
N GLN A 831 64.65 20.68 71.04
CA GLN A 831 64.89 20.12 72.37
C GLN A 831 66.38 19.92 72.64
N ASP A 832 67.20 19.68 71.62
CA ASP A 832 68.64 19.48 71.70
C ASP A 832 69.36 20.82 71.67
N GLU A 833 68.95 21.79 70.83
CA GLU A 833 69.28 23.21 70.99
C GLU A 833 68.88 23.69 72.38
N ARG A 834 67.69 23.32 72.88
CA ARG A 834 67.28 23.64 74.25
C ARG A 834 68.15 22.91 75.28
N ARG A 835 68.48 21.63 75.12
CA ARG A 835 69.38 20.92 76.05
C ARG A 835 70.78 21.53 76.03
N HIS A 836 71.27 21.99 74.89
CA HIS A 836 72.54 22.72 74.79
C HIS A 836 72.44 24.10 75.44
N ARG A 837 71.32 24.82 75.29
CA ARG A 837 71.08 26.10 76.02
C ARG A 837 70.88 25.89 77.51
N ASP A 838 70.12 24.89 77.95
CA ASP A 838 69.91 24.52 79.36
C ASP A 838 71.21 23.96 79.97
N HIS A 839 72.06 23.28 79.19
CA HIS A 839 73.40 22.84 79.61
C HIS A 839 74.34 24.04 79.73
N HIS A 840 74.36 24.94 78.74
CA HIS A 840 75.17 26.16 78.77
C HIS A 840 74.71 27.13 79.86
N ILE A 841 73.40 27.25 80.10
CA ILE A 841 72.84 27.93 81.28
C ILE A 841 73.28 27.21 82.55
N SER A 842 73.29 25.87 82.59
CA SER A 842 73.83 25.13 83.73
C SER A 842 75.36 25.25 83.88
N GLU A 843 76.12 25.53 82.82
CA GLU A 843 77.55 25.86 82.88
C GLU A 843 77.74 27.29 83.39
N LEU A 844 76.99 28.25 82.86
CA LEU A 844 76.96 29.62 83.34
C LEU A 844 76.45 29.71 84.78
N ASP A 845 75.51 28.87 85.21
CA ASP A 845 75.06 28.76 86.60
C ASP A 845 76.14 28.13 87.48
N LYS A 846 76.95 27.19 86.95
CA LYS A 846 78.12 26.67 87.67
C LYS A 846 79.24 27.71 87.75
N GLU A 847 79.46 28.51 86.71
CA GLU A 847 80.39 29.65 86.75
C GLU A 847 79.87 30.76 87.67
N ILE A 848 78.58 31.06 87.66
CA ILE A 848 77.93 32.02 88.56
C ILE A 848 77.98 31.50 89.99
N LEU A 849 77.76 30.21 90.25
CA LEU A 849 77.93 29.60 91.58
C LEU A 849 79.39 29.58 92.01
N ALA A 850 80.33 29.25 91.13
CA ALA A 850 81.76 29.30 91.43
C ALA A 850 82.25 30.75 91.63
N LEU A 851 81.69 31.73 90.91
CA LEU A 851 81.93 33.15 91.12
C LEU A 851 81.27 33.65 92.41
N HIS A 852 80.07 33.19 92.77
CA HIS A 852 79.45 33.48 94.06
C HIS A 852 80.20 32.81 95.21
N GLU A 853 80.76 31.62 95.01
CA GLU A 853 81.59 30.92 96.00
C GLU A 853 82.96 31.60 96.13
N ASN A 854 83.59 31.98 95.02
CA ASN A 854 84.81 32.81 95.02
C ASN A 854 84.54 34.19 95.64
N ILE A 855 83.40 34.84 95.37
CA ILE A 855 82.99 36.08 96.04
C ILE A 855 82.68 35.83 97.51
N SER A 856 82.10 34.68 97.88
CA SER A 856 81.84 34.29 99.28
C SER A 856 83.14 34.04 100.04
N VAL A 857 84.11 33.36 99.43
CA VAL A 857 85.45 33.12 99.95
C VAL A 857 86.19 34.45 100.05
N LEU A 858 86.25 35.24 98.98
CA LEU A 858 86.86 36.58 99.00
C LEU A 858 86.19 37.51 100.00
N THR A 859 84.87 37.44 100.20
CA THR A 859 84.15 38.22 101.22
C THR A 859 84.47 37.71 102.63
N LYS A 860 84.55 36.39 102.85
CA LYS A 860 85.02 35.81 104.13
C LYS A 860 86.48 36.16 104.39
N GLU A 861 87.32 36.24 103.36
CA GLU A 861 88.71 36.71 103.45
C GLU A 861 88.76 38.23 103.68
N LEU A 862 87.90 39.04 103.07
CA LEU A 862 87.80 40.48 103.34
C LEU A 862 87.26 40.76 104.75
N GLU A 863 86.32 39.96 105.23
CA GLU A 863 85.87 39.96 106.62
C GLU A 863 86.96 39.48 107.57
N PHE A 864 87.71 38.43 107.23
CA PHE A 864 88.80 37.91 108.06
C PHE A 864 89.97 38.89 108.11
N LYS A 865 90.40 39.42 106.97
CA LYS A 865 91.38 40.52 106.85
C LYS A 865 90.84 41.80 107.48
N GLY A 866 89.55 42.08 107.44
CA GLY A 866 88.92 43.20 108.11
C GLY A 866 88.93 43.06 109.63
N LYS A 867 88.59 41.87 110.15
CA LYS A 867 88.69 41.51 111.57
C LYS A 867 90.16 41.49 112.03
N GLU A 868 91.07 41.05 111.19
CA GLU A 868 92.52 41.04 111.44
C GLU A 868 93.11 42.46 111.40
N VAL A 869 92.70 43.32 110.46
CA VAL A 869 93.06 44.74 110.44
C VAL A 869 92.46 45.46 111.65
N LEU A 870 91.24 45.14 112.08
CA LEU A 870 90.66 45.66 113.32
C LEU A 870 91.40 45.15 114.56
N ARG A 871 91.83 43.87 114.58
CA ARG A 871 92.63 43.28 115.64
C ARG A 871 94.00 43.97 115.73
N ILE A 872 94.76 43.98 114.63
CA ILE A 872 96.05 44.66 114.51
C ILE A 872 95.91 46.16 114.83
N ARG A 873 94.84 46.84 114.38
CA ARG A 873 94.59 48.25 114.73
C ARG A 873 94.22 48.44 116.20
N SER A 874 93.57 47.47 116.84
CA SER A 874 93.26 47.52 118.28
C SER A 874 94.51 47.28 119.13
N GLU A 875 95.32 46.28 118.77
CA GLU A 875 96.60 45.93 119.40
C GLU A 875 97.61 47.06 119.19
N SER A 876 97.71 47.60 117.97
CA SER A 876 98.53 48.77 117.65
C SER A 876 98.04 50.03 118.38
N ASN A 877 96.74 50.33 118.41
CA ASN A 877 96.22 51.46 119.21
C ASN A 877 96.36 51.25 120.72
N GLN A 878 96.54 50.02 121.20
CA GLN A 878 96.83 49.73 122.61
C GLN A 878 98.34 49.88 122.90
N GLN A 879 99.21 49.42 122.00
CA GLN A 879 100.65 49.64 122.07
C GLN A 879 101.01 51.12 121.89
N ILE A 880 100.37 51.85 120.98
CA ILE A 880 100.52 53.30 120.80
C ILE A 880 100.13 54.02 122.08
N ARG A 881 98.96 53.75 122.67
CA ARG A 881 98.56 54.42 123.93
C ARG A 881 99.46 54.07 125.13
N LEU A 882 100.02 52.86 125.19
CA LEU A 882 101.03 52.50 126.19
C LEU A 882 102.35 53.26 125.93
N HIS A 883 102.82 53.31 124.68
CA HIS A 883 104.01 54.05 124.30
C HIS A 883 103.85 55.56 124.51
N GLU A 884 102.74 56.19 124.12
CA GLU A 884 102.43 57.59 124.39
C GLU A 884 102.42 57.88 125.90
N GLN A 885 101.80 57.00 126.71
CA GLN A 885 101.74 57.20 128.15
C GLN A 885 103.12 57.07 128.81
N ASP A 886 103.99 56.17 128.34
CA ASP A 886 105.35 56.05 128.85
C ASP A 886 106.33 57.08 128.25
N LEU A 887 106.09 57.57 127.04
CA LEU A 887 106.86 58.64 126.41
C LEU A 887 106.54 60.00 127.04
N ASN A 888 105.27 60.26 127.41
CA ASN A 888 104.91 61.44 128.20
C ASN A 888 105.52 61.38 129.60
N LYS A 889 105.43 60.23 130.30
CA LYS A 889 106.13 60.04 131.60
C LYS A 889 107.66 60.15 131.48
N LYS A 890 108.25 59.99 130.30
CA LYS A 890 109.68 60.29 130.07
C LYS A 890 109.92 61.78 129.89
N HIS A 891 109.23 62.42 128.95
CA HIS A 891 109.36 63.86 128.71
C HIS A 891 109.07 64.70 129.97
N GLU A 892 108.09 64.33 130.79
CA GLU A 892 107.78 65.00 132.06
C GLU A 892 108.97 64.96 133.02
N ARG A 893 109.61 63.79 133.21
CA ARG A 893 110.82 63.65 134.04
C ARG A 893 112.05 64.31 133.43
N GLU A 894 112.20 64.27 132.11
CA GLU A 894 113.32 64.89 131.40
C GLU A 894 113.22 66.42 131.42
N LEU A 895 112.00 66.99 131.39
CA LEU A 895 111.73 68.41 131.62
C LEU A 895 112.00 68.83 133.07
N ASP A 896 111.60 68.04 134.06
CA ASP A 896 111.91 68.29 135.47
C ASP A 896 113.44 68.32 135.72
N VAL A 897 114.17 67.34 135.19
CA VAL A 897 115.65 67.27 135.29
C VAL A 897 116.30 68.44 134.57
N MET A 898 115.93 68.72 133.32
CA MET A 898 116.46 69.88 132.57
C MET A 898 116.20 71.22 133.29
N THR A 899 115.03 71.38 133.91
CA THR A 899 114.68 72.57 134.68
C THR A 899 115.51 72.68 135.96
N ALA A 900 115.69 71.57 136.69
CA ALA A 900 116.51 71.52 137.90
C ALA A 900 118.00 71.78 137.63
N ASP A 901 118.52 71.35 136.49
CA ASP A 901 119.92 71.55 136.09
C ASP A 901 120.16 72.97 135.56
N HIS A 902 119.24 73.53 134.74
CA HIS A 902 119.31 74.94 134.32
C HIS A 902 119.33 75.92 135.51
N ILE A 903 118.55 75.63 136.56
CA ILE A 903 118.55 76.43 137.80
C ILE A 903 119.92 76.34 138.50
N ARG A 904 120.55 75.15 138.49
CA ARG A 904 121.84 74.90 139.15
C ARG A 904 123.00 75.58 138.42
N GLU A 905 123.06 75.50 137.09
CA GLU A 905 124.05 76.21 136.28
C GLU A 905 123.91 77.74 136.42
N LYS A 906 122.68 78.25 136.38
CA LYS A 906 122.40 79.69 136.56
C LYS A 906 122.85 80.21 137.93
N GLN A 907 122.76 79.41 138.98
CA GLN A 907 123.30 79.76 140.30
C GLN A 907 124.83 79.74 140.33
N SER A 908 125.48 78.79 139.66
CA SER A 908 126.96 78.74 139.56
C SER A 908 127.51 79.98 138.84
N LEU A 909 126.96 80.32 137.67
CA LEU A 909 127.40 81.48 136.87
C LEU A 909 127.24 82.81 137.63
N LEU A 910 126.20 82.96 138.47
CA LEU A 910 126.02 84.13 139.32
C LEU A 910 127.07 84.22 140.44
N ALA A 911 127.54 83.09 140.98
CA ALA A 911 128.60 83.06 141.98
C ALA A 911 129.97 83.45 141.39
N ASP A 912 130.30 82.95 140.20
CA ASP A 912 131.57 83.26 139.53
C ASP A 912 131.61 84.70 138.97
N PHE A 913 130.46 85.23 138.52
CA PHE A 913 130.31 86.65 138.20
C PHE A 913 130.53 87.55 139.44
N SER A 914 130.01 87.14 140.60
CA SER A 914 130.20 87.89 141.86
C SER A 914 131.68 87.96 142.26
N LYS A 915 132.40 86.83 142.21
CA LYS A 915 133.87 86.78 142.46
C LYS A 915 134.67 87.69 141.54
N THR A 916 134.36 87.68 140.24
CA THR A 916 135.08 88.53 139.27
C THR A 916 134.76 90.01 139.46
N GLN A 917 133.54 90.35 139.94
CA GLN A 917 133.18 91.72 140.31
C GLN A 917 133.87 92.22 141.59
N GLU A 918 134.20 91.33 142.54
CA GLU A 918 134.99 91.70 143.74
C GLU A 918 136.46 91.99 143.39
N LEU A 919 137.10 91.13 142.58
CA LEU A 919 138.48 91.33 142.12
C LEU A 919 138.65 92.67 141.36
N LEU A 920 137.62 93.05 140.58
CA LEU A 920 137.57 94.34 139.88
C LEU A 920 137.45 95.55 140.82
N LYS A 921 136.90 95.40 142.03
CA LYS A 921 136.87 96.48 143.04
C LYS A 921 138.23 96.67 143.71
N GLU A 922 138.94 95.58 144.03
CA GLU A 922 140.29 95.67 144.59
C GLU A 922 141.24 96.44 143.65
N ILE A 923 141.23 96.09 142.36
CA ILE A 923 142.06 96.77 141.34
C ILE A 923 141.73 98.28 141.23
N ASN A 924 140.44 98.65 141.28
CA ASN A 924 140.05 100.06 141.27
C ASN A 924 140.50 100.79 142.56
N SER A 925 140.43 100.14 143.73
CA SER A 925 140.87 100.76 144.99
C SER A 925 142.37 101.12 145.00
N ALA A 926 143.21 100.29 144.37
CA ALA A 926 144.64 100.57 144.21
C ALA A 926 144.92 101.75 143.26
N LEU A 927 144.11 101.91 142.20
CA LEU A 927 144.21 103.04 141.27
C LEU A 927 143.73 104.36 141.89
N GLN A 928 142.71 104.32 142.76
CA GLN A 928 142.14 105.49 143.41
C GLN A 928 143.18 106.25 144.25
N VAL A 929 143.98 105.52 145.06
CA VAL A 929 145.01 106.10 145.94
C VAL A 929 146.10 106.83 145.15
N SER A 930 146.50 106.29 143.98
CA SER A 930 147.49 106.92 143.11
C SER A 930 146.99 108.21 142.44
N LEU A 931 145.68 108.48 142.46
CA LEU A 931 145.09 109.69 141.85
C LEU A 931 145.10 110.88 142.82
N GLU A 932 144.82 110.64 144.10
CA GLU A 932 144.82 111.68 145.15
C GLU A 932 146.21 112.33 145.31
N GLU A 933 147.29 111.54 145.15
CA GLU A 933 148.67 112.05 145.13
C GLU A 933 148.95 113.08 144.00
N MET A 934 148.08 113.18 142.98
CA MET A 934 148.24 114.08 141.84
C MET A 934 147.35 115.32 141.90
N GLU A 935 146.16 115.24 142.51
CA GLU A 935 145.23 116.38 142.59
C GLU A 935 145.71 117.49 143.54
N GLU A 936 146.43 117.16 144.62
CA GLU A 936 147.02 118.15 145.53
C GLU A 936 147.99 119.11 144.81
N LYS A 937 148.61 118.67 143.71
CA LYS A 937 149.53 119.47 142.90
C LYS A 937 148.83 120.51 142.00
N TYR A 938 147.49 120.46 141.85
CA TYR A 938 146.76 121.25 140.85
C TYR A 938 146.08 122.53 141.39
N GLN A 939 145.74 122.59 142.68
CA GLN A 939 144.84 123.59 143.30
C GLN A 939 145.26 125.09 143.27
N ASN A 940 146.38 125.47 142.63
CA ASN A 940 147.05 126.77 142.89
C ASN A 940 147.22 127.71 141.66
N ARG A 941 146.16 128.09 140.92
CA ARG A 941 146.25 129.19 139.90
C ARG A 941 144.92 129.84 139.43
N GLU A 942 145.01 131.04 138.82
CA GLU A 942 143.92 132.02 138.61
C GLU A 942 143.56 132.37 137.12
N SER A 943 142.64 133.33 136.90
CA SER A 943 141.83 133.55 135.66
C SER A 943 141.94 134.95 134.99
N ARG A 944 141.03 135.31 134.07
CA ARG A 944 141.13 136.47 133.13
C ARG A 944 139.79 137.21 132.81
N PRO A 945 139.80 138.38 132.12
CA PRO A 945 138.84 139.46 132.44
C PRO A 945 137.75 139.83 131.40
N GLU A 946 137.72 139.28 130.19
CA GLU A 946 136.85 139.77 129.09
C GLU A 946 135.36 139.74 129.47
N ASP A 947 134.94 138.73 130.23
CA ASP A 947 133.57 138.54 130.73
C ASP A 947 133.05 139.70 131.60
N LEU A 948 133.93 140.51 132.20
CA LEU A 948 133.54 141.59 133.11
C LEU A 948 132.92 142.79 132.38
N GLN A 949 133.23 143.00 131.09
CA GLN A 949 132.92 144.25 130.41
C GLN A 949 131.57 144.23 129.68
N LEU A 950 131.22 143.11 129.03
CA LEU A 950 129.92 142.93 128.35
C LEU A 950 128.72 142.98 129.33
N ILE A 951 128.97 142.67 130.61
CA ILE A 951 127.99 142.70 131.70
C ILE A 951 127.56 144.14 132.09
N ALA A 952 128.26 145.17 131.60
CA ALA A 952 127.91 146.58 131.83
C ALA A 952 126.81 147.07 130.87
N GLU A 953 127.08 147.07 129.57
CA GLU A 953 126.22 147.71 128.54
C GLU A 953 124.78 147.15 128.51
N LEU A 954 124.61 145.86 128.82
CA LEU A 954 123.31 145.20 128.86
C LEU A 954 122.38 145.64 130.01
N LYS A 955 122.88 146.39 131.00
CA LYS A 955 122.08 146.81 132.16
C LYS A 955 121.32 148.11 131.94
N ASP A 956 121.88 149.05 131.18
CA ASP A 956 121.29 150.38 131.02
C ASP A 956 120.10 150.37 130.04
N LEU A 957 120.18 149.57 128.97
CA LEU A 957 119.14 149.44 127.93
C LEU A 957 117.79 148.90 128.44
N ILE A 958 117.76 148.29 129.63
CA ILE A 958 116.55 147.75 130.24
C ILE A 958 115.73 148.85 130.92
N ALA A 959 116.37 149.93 131.41
CA ALA A 959 115.72 150.95 132.23
C ALA A 959 114.69 151.82 131.48
N GLU A 960 114.81 151.96 130.16
CA GLU A 960 113.89 152.78 129.35
C GLU A 960 112.59 152.03 128.96
N ARG A 961 112.65 150.71 128.77
CA ARG A 961 111.56 149.90 128.21
C ARG A 961 110.28 149.92 129.06
N ASP A 962 110.43 149.83 130.39
CA ASP A 962 109.28 149.66 131.30
C ASP A 962 108.46 150.94 131.52
N GLN A 963 108.97 152.11 131.14
CA GLN A 963 108.16 153.34 131.14
C GLN A 963 107.03 153.30 130.09
N LEU A 964 107.18 152.48 129.03
CA LEU A 964 106.26 152.46 127.88
C LEU A 964 104.97 151.66 128.15
N ILE A 965 105.07 150.53 128.86
CA ILE A 965 103.94 149.59 129.08
C ILE A 965 102.81 150.23 129.91
N LYS A 966 103.16 151.21 130.76
CA LYS A 966 102.21 152.00 131.57
C LYS A 966 101.16 152.76 130.75
N LYS A 967 101.33 152.84 129.42
CA LYS A 967 100.47 153.58 128.48
C LYS A 967 99.41 152.73 127.76
N LEU A 968 99.40 151.41 127.95
CA LEU A 968 98.43 150.47 127.35
C LEU A 968 97.36 149.98 128.34
N ILE A 969 97.14 150.72 129.43
CA ILE A 969 96.18 150.38 130.50
C ILE A 969 94.72 150.56 130.05
N ASP A 970 94.46 151.52 129.17
CA ASP A 970 93.17 152.22 129.17
C ASP A 970 92.15 151.70 128.13
N ASP A 971 92.60 151.21 126.97
CA ASP A 971 91.69 150.92 125.83
C ASP A 971 90.73 149.75 126.08
N LYS A 972 91.22 148.54 126.40
CA LYS A 972 90.37 147.33 126.29
C LYS A 972 89.27 147.22 127.36
N LYS A 973 89.31 148.02 128.43
CA LYS A 973 88.19 148.13 129.39
C LYS A 973 86.90 148.63 128.73
N PHE A 974 87.01 149.40 127.64
CA PHE A 974 85.88 149.99 126.92
C PHE A 974 84.86 148.93 126.44
N TYR A 975 85.34 147.87 125.77
CA TYR A 975 84.48 146.86 125.15
C TYR A 975 83.75 145.92 126.11
N GLN A 976 84.04 145.96 127.43
CA GLN A 976 83.30 145.14 128.41
C GLN A 976 81.91 145.71 128.76
N LEU A 977 81.60 146.97 128.41
CA LEU A 977 80.32 147.61 128.79
C LEU A 977 79.16 147.38 127.81
N GLU A 978 79.42 146.94 126.57
CA GLU A 978 78.42 147.06 125.49
C GLU A 978 77.50 145.83 125.31
N LEU A 979 78.05 144.61 125.34
CA LEU A 979 77.28 143.39 125.05
C LEU A 979 76.47 142.84 126.24
N VAL A 980 76.87 143.15 127.48
CA VAL A 980 76.07 142.84 128.69
C VAL A 980 74.73 143.60 128.70
N ASN A 981 74.63 144.65 127.88
CA ASN A 981 73.55 145.64 127.87
C ASN A 981 72.34 145.28 126.97
N ARG A 982 72.30 144.07 126.38
CA ARG A 982 71.22 143.63 125.46
C ARG A 982 70.54 142.31 125.81
N GLU A 983 71.26 141.20 125.92
CA GLU A 983 70.64 139.85 125.98
C GLU A 983 69.80 139.61 127.25
N THR A 984 70.07 140.33 128.34
CA THR A 984 69.29 140.27 129.59
C THR A 984 67.94 140.99 129.52
N ASN A 985 67.65 141.71 128.44
CA ASN A 985 66.56 142.71 128.37
C ASN A 985 65.21 142.15 127.87
N PHE A 986 65.04 140.82 127.75
CA PHE A 986 63.73 140.18 127.58
C PHE A 986 63.39 139.11 128.65
N ASN A 987 63.96 139.27 129.86
CA ASN A 987 63.26 138.82 131.07
C ASN A 987 61.96 139.61 131.23
N LYS A 988 60.80 138.96 131.48
CA LYS A 988 59.68 139.62 132.21
C LYS A 988 58.53 138.76 132.78
N VAL A 989 58.59 137.43 132.69
CA VAL A 989 57.58 136.51 133.28
C VAL A 989 58.26 135.20 133.70
N PHE A 990 58.18 134.66 134.93
CA PHE A 990 58.07 135.25 136.29
C PHE A 990 59.11 134.48 137.16
N ASN A 991 59.81 135.03 138.15
CA ASN A 991 59.44 135.75 139.39
C ASN A 991 58.68 134.90 140.43
N ALA A 992 59.14 134.74 141.69
CA ALA A 992 60.41 135.16 142.32
C ALA A 992 60.69 134.43 143.67
N SER A 993 61.97 134.43 144.12
CA SER A 993 62.56 134.52 145.51
C SER A 993 61.90 133.85 146.76
N PRO A 994 62.60 133.70 147.93
CA PRO A 994 64.05 133.56 148.25
C PRO A 994 64.32 132.42 149.31
N ASN A 995 65.43 132.52 150.09
CA ASN A 995 65.69 131.94 151.45
C ASN A 995 65.98 130.42 151.60
N VAL A 996 66.84 129.91 152.52
CA VAL A 996 68.01 130.44 153.30
C VAL A 996 68.99 129.30 153.71
N GLY A 997 70.32 129.57 153.70
CA GLY A 997 71.36 128.84 154.49
C GLY A 997 71.89 127.49 153.92
N VAL A 998 73.01 126.88 154.39
CA VAL A 998 74.04 127.24 155.42
C VAL A 998 75.44 126.63 155.11
N ILE A 999 76.49 127.47 155.10
CA ILE A 999 77.94 127.32 155.51
C ILE A 999 78.71 125.96 155.43
N ASN A 1000 79.72 125.91 154.52
CA ASN A 1000 81.17 125.56 154.64
C ASN A 1000 81.72 124.65 155.80
N PRO A 1001 82.63 123.68 155.50
CA PRO A 1001 84.03 123.82 155.95
C PRO A 1001 85.17 123.23 155.06
N LEU A 1002 86.27 124.00 154.87
CA LEU A 1002 87.70 123.62 154.59
C LEU A 1002 88.04 122.83 153.30
N VAL A 1003 89.03 123.12 152.43
CA VAL A 1003 90.11 124.13 152.24
C VAL A 1003 91.45 124.02 153.03
N LYS A 1004 92.55 123.64 152.31
CA LYS A 1004 93.98 124.13 152.30
C LYS A 1004 94.94 122.98 151.91
N GLN A 1005 95.96 123.09 151.04
CA GLN A 1005 97.10 124.03 150.83
C GLN A 1005 98.26 123.98 151.86
N LYS A 1006 99.46 123.60 151.35
CA LYS A 1006 100.85 123.93 151.76
C LYS A 1006 101.25 123.82 153.26
N LYS A 1007 102.37 123.12 153.54
CA LYS A 1007 103.65 123.72 154.02
C LYS A 1007 104.80 122.73 154.37
N LYS A 1008 106.04 123.20 154.09
CA LYS A 1008 107.31 123.11 154.87
C LYS A 1008 108.03 121.77 155.19
N ASN A 1009 109.29 121.76 154.73
CA ASN A 1009 110.55 121.48 155.44
C ASN A 1009 111.07 120.05 155.76
N ASP A 1010 112.30 119.85 155.27
CA ASP A 1010 113.51 119.29 155.92
C ASP A 1010 113.85 117.78 155.87
N LYS A 1011 114.95 117.52 155.14
CA LYS A 1011 115.95 116.41 155.24
C LYS A 1011 115.50 115.02 154.76
N SER A 1012 116.27 114.27 153.94
CA SER A 1012 117.55 114.58 153.25
C SER A 1012 117.91 113.60 152.10
N ALA A 1013 118.34 114.15 150.96
CA ALA A 1013 119.26 113.60 149.92
C ALA A 1013 118.91 112.36 149.03
N ASN A 1014 118.67 112.64 147.72
CA ASN A 1014 119.26 112.02 146.49
C ASN A 1014 119.11 110.50 146.15
N ARG A 1015 119.00 110.04 144.87
CA ARG A 1015 119.07 110.67 143.51
C ARG A 1015 118.52 109.74 142.38
N PHE A 1016 117.57 110.23 141.55
CA PHE A 1016 117.19 109.95 140.11
C PHE A 1016 117.25 108.53 139.47
N VAL A 1017 116.46 108.10 138.45
CA VAL A 1017 115.53 108.67 137.39
C VAL A 1017 114.34 107.66 137.17
N SER A 1018 113.34 107.67 136.24
CA SER A 1018 112.71 108.50 135.15
C SER A 1018 111.26 107.94 134.90
N VAL A 1019 110.21 108.47 134.22
CA VAL A 1019 109.81 109.55 133.26
C VAL A 1019 109.84 109.24 131.72
N PRO A 1020 108.89 109.73 130.85
CA PRO A 1020 107.41 109.93 131.02
C PRO A 1020 106.46 109.88 129.75
N ASN A 1021 105.11 109.93 129.97
CA ASN A 1021 104.05 110.68 129.21
C ASN A 1021 103.31 110.15 127.92
N LEU A 1022 102.04 110.62 127.75
CA LEU A 1022 101.13 110.75 126.55
C LEU A 1022 100.37 109.55 125.87
N SER A 1023 99.02 109.70 125.80
CA SER A 1023 98.05 109.27 124.75
C SER A 1023 97.53 107.80 124.60
N ALA A 1024 96.36 107.66 123.92
CA ALA A 1024 95.65 106.45 123.41
C ALA A 1024 94.71 105.60 124.35
N LEU A 1025 93.71 104.91 123.75
CA LEU A 1025 92.64 104.04 124.32
C LEU A 1025 91.80 103.38 123.16
N GLU A 1026 91.09 102.23 123.20
CA GLU A 1026 91.42 100.82 123.59
C GLU A 1026 90.37 99.79 123.00
N SER A 1027 90.77 98.56 122.56
CA SER A 1027 89.96 97.34 122.18
C SER A 1027 89.03 97.37 120.91
N ILE A 1028 88.33 96.35 120.33
CA ILE A 1028 88.31 94.84 120.07
C ILE A 1028 87.10 94.57 119.06
N GLY A 1029 86.84 93.53 118.23
CA GLY A 1029 87.41 92.21 117.78
C GLY A 1029 86.40 91.44 116.82
N VAL A 1030 86.79 90.34 116.10
CA VAL A 1030 86.00 89.61 115.02
C VAL A 1030 86.42 88.11 114.83
N GLY A 1031 85.80 87.18 114.04
CA GLY A 1031 84.51 87.09 113.30
C GLY A 1031 84.47 86.07 112.08
N ASN A 1032 83.28 85.45 111.78
CA ASN A 1032 82.81 84.79 110.51
C ASN A 1032 83.36 83.39 110.01
N GLY A 1033 82.68 82.55 109.16
CA GLY A 1033 81.24 82.41 108.74
C GLY A 1033 80.88 81.60 107.43
N HIS A 1034 79.75 80.81 107.42
CA HIS A 1034 78.81 80.37 106.30
C HIS A 1034 79.22 79.41 105.12
N PRO A 1035 78.32 78.92 104.18
CA PRO A 1035 76.89 78.39 104.14
C PRO A 1035 76.80 76.90 103.58
N ASN A 1036 75.73 76.15 103.16
CA ASN A 1036 74.25 76.18 102.83
C ASN A 1036 73.81 76.54 101.35
N ARG A 1037 72.78 75.99 100.62
CA ARG A 1037 71.61 75.02 100.80
C ARG A 1037 71.09 74.39 99.43
N LEU A 1038 70.06 73.49 99.43
CA LEU A 1038 69.33 72.78 98.30
C LEU A 1038 67.88 73.29 97.94
N ASP A 1039 67.32 72.83 96.78
CA ASP A 1039 65.87 72.54 96.42
C ASP A 1039 64.86 73.67 95.94
N PRO A 1040 63.64 73.42 95.34
CA PRO A 1040 63.33 72.92 93.95
C PRO A 1040 62.03 73.53 93.23
N ILE A 1041 61.28 72.75 92.37
CA ILE A 1041 59.88 72.87 91.78
C ILE A 1041 59.65 73.55 90.34
N PRO A 1042 58.43 73.67 89.67
CA PRO A 1042 58.11 72.95 88.38
C PRO A 1042 57.43 73.69 87.15
N ASN A 1043 57.11 72.90 86.08
CA ASN A 1043 56.00 72.96 85.06
C ASN A 1043 56.09 73.72 83.68
N SER A 1044 56.17 72.94 82.57
CA SER A 1044 55.50 73.09 81.23
C SER A 1044 55.79 74.30 80.29
N PRO A 1045 55.41 74.31 78.97
CA PRO A 1045 55.14 73.26 77.95
C PRO A 1045 55.88 73.48 76.59
N ILE A 1046 55.51 72.76 75.49
CA ILE A 1046 55.47 73.15 74.02
C ILE A 1046 56.07 72.11 73.01
N HIS A 1047 55.34 71.87 71.88
CA HIS A 1047 55.69 71.19 70.60
C HIS A 1047 56.13 69.68 70.64
N ASP A 1048 55.85 68.80 69.66
CA ASP A 1048 54.79 68.71 68.61
C ASP A 1048 54.78 67.27 68.00
N ILE A 1049 53.84 66.93 67.07
CA ILE A 1049 53.87 65.76 66.13
C ILE A 1049 53.75 64.34 66.77
N GLU A 1050 52.93 63.34 66.34
CA GLU A 1050 51.91 63.22 65.27
C GLU A 1050 50.84 62.12 65.56
N PHE A 1051 49.81 62.09 64.70
CA PHE A 1051 48.55 61.31 64.61
C PHE A 1051 48.22 59.98 65.38
N ASN A 1052 47.11 60.08 66.12
CA ASN A 1052 46.01 59.12 66.37
C ASN A 1052 45.26 58.68 65.08
N SER A 1053 44.35 57.68 64.98
CA SER A 1053 43.90 56.55 65.85
C SER A 1053 42.84 55.63 65.14
N SER A 1054 42.44 54.52 65.80
CA SER A 1054 41.06 53.91 65.84
C SER A 1054 40.42 53.08 64.67
N ARG A 1055 39.62 52.06 65.09
CA ARG A 1055 38.63 51.18 64.38
C ARG A 1055 37.36 51.96 63.89
N PRO A 1056 36.30 51.39 63.19
CA PRO A 1056 35.90 49.98 62.93
C PRO A 1056 35.33 49.64 61.49
N LEU A 1057 34.57 48.52 61.35
CA LEU A 1057 33.81 47.98 60.18
C LEU A 1057 32.65 48.88 59.67
N PRO A 1058 32.15 48.74 58.41
CA PRO A 1058 30.88 48.01 58.15
C PRO A 1058 30.71 47.39 56.72
N GLN A 1059 29.46 47.15 56.28
CA GLN A 1059 28.98 46.53 55.01
C GLN A 1059 28.05 47.55 54.24
N PRO A 1060 27.08 47.27 53.29
CA PRO A 1060 26.55 46.00 52.73
C PRO A 1060 26.05 45.97 51.23
N ILE A 1061 25.52 44.81 50.79
CA ILE A 1061 24.26 44.52 50.00
C ILE A 1061 23.79 45.54 48.92
N PRO A 1062 23.49 45.14 47.64
CA PRO A 1062 22.10 44.84 47.19
C PRO A 1062 22.02 43.76 46.03
N PRO A 1063 20.89 43.49 45.30
CA PRO A 1063 20.41 42.08 45.20
C PRO A 1063 20.02 41.60 43.76
N LYS A 1064 19.39 40.41 43.71
CA LYS A 1064 18.48 39.81 42.67
C LYS A 1064 18.96 38.52 41.99
N GLU A 1065 18.11 37.50 42.11
CA GLU A 1065 17.93 36.39 41.15
C GLU A 1065 17.14 36.87 39.90
N PRO A 1066 16.92 36.09 38.80
CA PRO A 1066 17.09 34.63 38.70
C PRO A 1066 17.62 34.00 37.38
N LYS A 1067 17.90 32.69 37.49
CA LYS A 1067 17.73 31.63 36.48
C LYS A 1067 18.72 31.44 35.30
N THR A 1068 18.83 30.15 34.98
CA THR A 1068 19.09 29.49 33.68
C THR A 1068 20.51 29.37 33.10
N PHE A 1069 20.98 28.12 33.22
CA PHE A 1069 21.55 27.27 32.16
C PHE A 1069 23.07 27.12 31.95
N LEU A 1070 23.46 25.84 31.95
CA LEU A 1070 24.61 25.17 31.31
C LEU A 1070 26.02 25.50 31.82
N SER A 1071 26.62 24.49 32.47
CA SER A 1071 27.76 23.69 31.96
C SER A 1071 28.96 24.43 31.32
N PRO A 1072 30.23 23.99 31.54
CA PRO A 1072 30.58 22.59 31.25
C PRO A 1072 31.84 21.94 31.90
N LEU A 1073 32.09 20.70 31.47
CA LEU A 1073 33.39 20.11 31.05
C LEU A 1073 34.27 19.28 32.03
N GLN A 1074 34.59 18.07 31.55
CA GLN A 1074 35.91 17.40 31.51
C GLN A 1074 36.52 16.60 32.70
N THR A 1075 36.44 15.26 32.54
CA THR A 1075 37.52 14.22 32.60
C THR A 1075 38.13 13.68 33.92
N GLU A 1076 38.12 12.32 33.97
CA GLU A 1076 39.14 11.35 34.45
C GLU A 1076 39.31 10.89 35.93
N ALA A 1077 39.50 9.54 36.08
CA ALA A 1077 40.53 8.83 36.89
C ALA A 1077 40.22 7.93 38.13
N SER A 1078 39.49 6.83 37.95
CA SER A 1078 39.89 5.44 38.32
C SER A 1078 40.40 5.01 39.75
N PRO A 1079 41.56 4.29 39.91
CA PRO A 1079 41.85 3.27 40.97
C PRO A 1079 41.62 1.78 40.58
N VAL A 1080 41.55 0.81 41.53
CA VAL A 1080 41.14 -0.62 41.25
C VAL A 1080 40.37 -1.40 42.35
N ALA A 1081 39.75 -2.53 42.00
CA ALA A 1081 39.01 -3.48 42.87
C ALA A 1081 39.76 -4.06 44.11
N SER A 1082 39.08 -4.88 44.93
CA SER A 1082 39.69 -5.78 45.94
C SER A 1082 38.85 -7.07 46.15
N PRO A 1083 39.44 -8.25 46.51
CA PRO A 1083 38.84 -9.53 46.09
C PRO A 1083 38.75 -10.68 47.13
N ASP A 1084 37.92 -11.70 46.82
CA ASP A 1084 38.03 -13.16 47.15
C ASP A 1084 38.14 -13.63 48.65
N PRO A 1085 38.10 -14.95 48.99
CA PRO A 1085 37.72 -16.14 48.21
C PRO A 1085 36.78 -17.17 48.92
N GLN A 1086 36.49 -18.27 48.20
CA GLN A 1086 36.16 -19.63 48.68
C GLN A 1086 34.91 -19.92 49.55
N ARG A 1087 33.94 -20.61 48.94
CA ARG A 1087 33.45 -21.93 49.41
C ARG A 1087 32.72 -22.72 48.33
N GLN A 1088 32.95 -24.03 48.29
CA GLN A 1088 32.05 -25.02 47.68
C GLN A 1088 31.10 -25.54 48.81
N GLU A 1089 29.96 -26.21 48.57
CA GLU A 1089 29.51 -26.94 47.37
C GLU A 1089 27.96 -27.17 47.41
N TRP A 1090 27.39 -27.78 46.35
CA TRP A 1090 26.07 -28.48 46.21
C TRP A 1090 24.88 -27.80 45.49
N PHE A 1091 24.55 -28.42 44.33
CA PHE A 1091 23.25 -28.62 43.68
C PHE A 1091 22.24 -27.45 43.50
N ALA A 1092 22.24 -26.90 42.27
CA ALA A 1092 21.08 -26.99 41.38
C ALA A 1092 21.56 -27.03 39.91
N ARG A 1093 21.09 -27.98 39.10
CA ARG A 1093 21.49 -28.13 37.68
C ARG A 1093 20.41 -28.87 36.90
N TYR A 1094 20.12 -28.41 35.68
CA TYR A 1094 19.10 -28.91 34.75
C TYR A 1094 17.64 -28.63 35.20
N PHE A 1095 16.82 -27.94 34.38
CA PHE A 1095 16.25 -28.29 33.06
C PHE A 1095 15.31 -29.51 33.13
N THR A 1096 14.10 -29.34 32.59
CA THR A 1096 13.55 -30.30 31.62
C THR A 1096 14.01 -29.89 30.21
N PHE A 1097 14.11 -30.72 29.16
CA PHE A 1097 13.84 -32.16 28.96
C PHE A 1097 13.56 -33.02 30.21
#